data_AF-A0A952U7Z9-F1
#
_entry.id   AF-A0A952U7Z9-F1
#
_cell.length_a   1.000
_cell.length_b   1.000
_cell.length_c   1.000
_cell.angle_alpha   90.00
_cell.angle_beta   90.00
_cell.angle_gamma   90.00
#
_symmetry.space_group_name_H-M   'P 1'
#
loop_
_entity.id
_entity.type
_entity.pdbx_description
1 polymer ?
#
loop_
_entity_poly.entity_id
_entity_poly.type
_entity_poly.pdbx_seq_one_letter_code
_entity_poly.pdbx_strand_id
1 'polypeptide(L)'
;MLKKSIRFVCACLLLATVFGSLVVSAQEAPRTKIKTITDYVVYYGKGRLDDLARFDLAIIQPDTLTAEELAALKANGTLVVAYLSVGEAEPGREWYSDGRVDPRWLLGKNENWGSYFVDASKTGWQQLMVELTGEFIAKGFDGVFLDTVDTVDAYPQTTDGMIALIDGLRKAYPDALLVQNRGFTVIGKTAAQVDAVMFEDLITSYDFQNKEYIYADNTFTAGEMAALSKRTGLPILALDYAPPDNPAMAYLAVQAAKKYGFVSAVSTIFLDDIPDYGLDQPAAPDIRIRNIKVNSDGTSTEIVVTVENIGLLAATTVPVSLSVNGEQIAKTSYDKLDIGQQQEWHVPWASAAEKATLRATAFSLEDRKAGNNSLSVKYTAEAVAVEPILPLDQQRHRPAANGPDLKATALTALLTIDGDLTDWADMPCTEVNTADQISFGDKATWTGADDLSGHVCYAWDSENLYVGFDIADDVIVQKYTDTNIWRGDHVELWFDTQLQLDFDSAEPSADDFQIGLSPGDFDKVPPDIFIWQPATLRDSYINSIKFAVKRTDKGYSAEMQIPALVLKGIRLASDQTIGATFDPSDTDTPGSSEQEMMLSTAPHTQWGVPTLWNNLTLTGNPTVTATASVPATAKTPAITRTLVDMKTLPASNVPSDVTAIIGYTFYPGDDVSKPITEDLLEAARETVRTAASEGALWLDADMGITNFTDAFLYDPALTFYPLAAAILDEAHKHNIKVFFYFSGTEIETPNYPDRPETSIEKVHPDWMQIDQFGKPMTFLPGEIDAFWLEPTTADAWANPLAPGFREAIMTRAEGIAKLGADGIFVDVPYYYRYEDRWADFSDYSATAFKAATGFDLPKALEKDGKAFWAWLEWRETVWRDYFAEMRSRVQAVNPNTLIISEEYPGSTPSDTLGTGFDPAVADAAVDVVAHEYGHKQDEGGAVAYTLDDWRITRDTYKWYQGMARNRWSLCYATNAPDSRALAAITYAHQLSFWETKAPTMLDDSAGTTWRKDLLAWIKAHGDAYNGAAPAAEVAVVYSNHTRNLTYGANIDTLISVQHALDAAQIPYVVLTEPNIARIQDFPYVILPTVTYATEAVQAEVAKYAGKLILVGNSLTRDTWDEQDVTPPSGAIKVGSAAEAAAQITTTPLTIENGDGLMIELFRKGEQMQIRVFNPKLNAEFEPTPQQITVTLHWAGETPTVKALDFMGAEATALKVTAQDGAIRFSAEIGLFTLITIE
;
A
#
# COMPACT_ATOMS: atom_id res chain seq x y z
N MET A 1 63.52 18.89 -75.14
CA MET A 1 63.45 17.47 -74.70
C MET A 1 61.99 17.15 -74.41
N LEU A 2 61.54 15.98 -74.88
CA LEU A 2 60.23 15.31 -74.77
C LEU A 2 59.17 16.02 -73.88
N LYS A 3 58.07 16.59 -74.42
CA LYS A 3 56.84 15.96 -74.98
C LYS A 3 56.22 14.93 -74.02
N LYS A 4 55.12 15.26 -73.34
CA LYS A 4 53.70 15.23 -73.78
C LYS A 4 53.07 13.84 -73.73
N SER A 5 52.08 13.71 -72.83
CA SER A 5 50.71 13.22 -73.10
C SER A 5 50.40 11.71 -73.07
N ILE A 6 49.18 11.44 -72.55
CA ILE A 6 48.23 10.32 -72.80
C ILE A 6 48.31 9.17 -71.77
N ARG A 7 47.36 9.05 -70.83
CA ARG A 7 45.98 8.46 -70.93
C ARG A 7 46.00 6.97 -71.33
N PHE A 8 45.16 6.18 -70.66
CA PHE A 8 44.74 4.84 -71.07
C PHE A 8 45.82 3.73 -70.98
N VAL A 9 45.97 3.06 -69.83
CA VAL A 9 45.77 1.60 -69.64
C VAL A 9 45.56 1.36 -68.13
N CYS A 10 44.37 1.72 -67.67
CA CYS A 10 43.76 1.33 -66.39
C CYS A 10 42.75 0.19 -66.66
N ALA A 11 43.12 -1.00 -67.14
CA ALA A 11 42.04 -1.97 -67.48
C ALA A 11 42.26 -3.47 -67.30
N CYS A 12 43.48 -4.03 -67.21
CA CYS A 12 43.59 -5.50 -67.33
C CYS A 12 44.43 -6.25 -66.30
N LEU A 13 45.13 -5.59 -65.35
CA LEU A 13 46.00 -6.31 -64.40
C LEU A 13 45.65 -6.10 -62.92
N LEU A 14 44.57 -5.39 -62.63
CA LEU A 14 43.97 -5.25 -61.29
C LEU A 14 42.57 -5.91 -61.21
N LEU A 15 42.26 -6.79 -62.18
CA LEU A 15 40.96 -7.43 -62.38
C LEU A 15 41.00 -8.96 -62.17
N ALA A 16 42.10 -9.51 -61.62
CA ALA A 16 42.26 -10.95 -61.39
C ALA A 16 42.67 -11.34 -59.95
N THR A 17 42.63 -10.39 -59.02
CA THR A 17 42.63 -10.64 -57.55
C THR A 17 41.43 -10.00 -56.86
N VAL A 18 40.42 -9.62 -57.65
CA VAL A 18 39.05 -9.33 -57.20
C VAL A 18 38.27 -10.62 -57.47
N PHE A 19 37.50 -11.09 -56.48
CA PHE A 19 36.82 -12.40 -56.38
C PHE A 19 37.65 -13.53 -55.75
N GLY A 20 38.09 -13.30 -54.51
CA GLY A 20 38.66 -14.34 -53.66
C GLY A 20 39.01 -13.88 -52.25
N SER A 21 38.25 -12.94 -51.69
CA SER A 21 38.36 -12.58 -50.27
C SER A 21 36.97 -12.66 -49.69
N LEU A 22 36.75 -13.75 -48.95
CA LEU A 22 35.57 -13.95 -48.12
C LEU A 22 35.31 -12.66 -47.34
N VAL A 23 34.13 -12.06 -47.57
CA VAL A 23 33.50 -11.24 -46.56
C VAL A 23 33.16 -12.21 -45.43
N VAL A 24 34.08 -12.38 -44.48
CA VAL A 24 33.69 -12.79 -43.14
C VAL A 24 32.99 -11.56 -42.57
N SER A 25 31.66 -11.56 -42.60
CA SER A 25 30.88 -10.64 -41.78
C SER A 25 31.39 -10.80 -40.36
N ALA A 26 32.00 -9.77 -39.78
CA ALA A 26 32.31 -9.78 -38.36
C ALA A 26 30.97 -9.92 -37.62
N GLN A 27 30.76 -11.06 -36.97
CA GLN A 27 29.56 -11.29 -36.16
C GLN A 27 29.52 -10.22 -35.07
N GLU A 28 28.40 -9.52 -34.96
CA GLU A 28 28.19 -8.49 -33.94
C GLU A 28 28.35 -9.11 -32.54
N ALA A 29 29.00 -8.38 -31.62
CA ALA A 29 29.25 -8.87 -30.28
C ALA A 29 27.93 -9.11 -29.52
N PRO A 30 27.80 -10.20 -28.73
CA PRO A 30 26.55 -10.54 -28.02
C PRO A 30 25.92 -9.39 -27.24
N ARG A 31 26.72 -8.65 -26.47
CA ARG A 31 26.28 -7.50 -25.64
C ARG A 31 25.77 -6.30 -26.45
N THR A 32 26.16 -6.18 -27.73
CA THR A 32 25.58 -5.17 -28.62
C THR A 32 24.29 -5.70 -29.24
N LYS A 33 24.31 -6.95 -29.69
CA LYS A 33 23.19 -7.59 -30.38
C LYS A 33 21.94 -7.71 -29.50
N ILE A 34 22.09 -8.01 -28.21
CA ILE A 34 20.95 -8.13 -27.28
C ILE A 34 20.09 -6.85 -27.20
N LYS A 35 20.67 -5.68 -27.53
CA LYS A 35 19.97 -4.38 -27.48
C LYS A 35 18.98 -4.16 -28.62
N THR A 36 19.03 -5.00 -29.65
CA THR A 36 18.24 -4.83 -30.88
C THR A 36 17.39 -6.05 -31.21
N ILE A 37 17.28 -7.01 -30.28
CA ILE A 37 16.46 -8.21 -30.48
C ILE A 37 14.98 -7.82 -30.58
N THR A 38 14.24 -8.60 -31.36
CA THR A 38 12.81 -8.35 -31.60
C THR A 38 11.91 -9.47 -31.09
N ASP A 39 12.49 -10.65 -30.86
CA ASP A 39 11.83 -11.80 -30.25
C ASP A 39 12.82 -12.61 -29.40
N TYR A 40 12.28 -13.42 -28.49
CA TYR A 40 13.06 -14.37 -27.72
C TYR A 40 12.18 -15.53 -27.24
N VAL A 41 12.82 -16.58 -26.72
CA VAL A 41 12.15 -17.75 -26.13
C VAL A 41 12.87 -18.22 -24.88
N VAL A 42 12.12 -18.77 -23.92
CA VAL A 42 12.63 -19.53 -22.78
C VAL A 42 12.19 -20.98 -22.94
N TYR A 43 13.14 -21.92 -22.90
CA TYR A 43 12.84 -23.33 -23.16
C TYR A 43 13.73 -24.29 -22.37
N TYR A 44 13.10 -25.11 -21.54
CA TYR A 44 13.73 -26.10 -20.66
C TYR A 44 13.51 -27.55 -21.16
N GLY A 45 12.81 -27.74 -22.28
CA GLY A 45 12.62 -29.05 -22.91
C GLY A 45 13.78 -29.49 -23.83
N LYS A 46 13.58 -30.58 -24.60
CA LYS A 46 14.54 -31.13 -25.58
C LYS A 46 13.94 -31.24 -26.98
N GLY A 47 14.76 -31.33 -28.03
CA GLY A 47 14.32 -31.78 -29.35
C GLY A 47 13.53 -30.76 -30.20
N ARG A 48 13.72 -29.45 -29.98
CA ARG A 48 13.04 -28.36 -30.71
C ARG A 48 14.01 -27.39 -31.40
N LEU A 49 15.15 -27.90 -31.89
CA LEU A 49 16.23 -27.08 -32.48
C LEU A 49 15.72 -26.11 -33.56
N ASP A 50 14.89 -26.59 -34.48
CA ASP A 50 14.39 -25.79 -35.60
C ASP A 50 13.49 -24.63 -35.12
N ASP A 51 12.75 -24.81 -34.02
CA ASP A 51 11.93 -23.75 -33.44
C ASP A 51 12.78 -22.71 -32.70
N LEU A 52 13.76 -23.17 -31.92
CA LEU A 52 14.70 -22.30 -31.21
C LEU A 52 15.51 -21.42 -32.17
N ALA A 53 15.87 -21.95 -33.35
CA ALA A 53 16.63 -21.24 -34.37
C ALA A 53 15.88 -20.04 -34.98
N ARG A 54 14.57 -19.89 -34.72
CA ARG A 54 13.74 -18.79 -35.25
C ARG A 54 13.88 -17.49 -34.45
N PHE A 55 14.38 -17.57 -33.22
CA PHE A 55 14.42 -16.45 -32.29
C PHE A 55 15.80 -15.77 -32.28
N ASP A 56 15.81 -14.46 -32.01
CA ASP A 56 17.04 -13.67 -31.82
C ASP A 56 17.79 -14.07 -30.54
N LEU A 57 17.06 -14.46 -29.49
CA LEU A 57 17.57 -14.89 -28.19
C LEU A 57 16.83 -16.15 -27.69
N ALA A 58 17.58 -17.13 -27.19
CA ALA A 58 17.05 -18.32 -26.53
C ALA A 58 17.68 -18.50 -25.15
N ILE A 59 16.86 -18.53 -24.10
CA ILE A 59 17.26 -18.86 -22.73
C ILE A 59 16.97 -20.33 -22.50
N ILE A 60 18.01 -21.11 -22.22
CA ILE A 60 17.98 -22.57 -22.29
C ILE A 60 18.49 -23.20 -21.02
N GLN A 61 17.83 -24.26 -20.58
CA GLN A 61 18.38 -25.14 -19.56
C GLN A 61 19.65 -25.85 -20.09
N PRO A 62 20.84 -25.65 -19.49
CA PRO A 62 22.11 -25.98 -20.13
C PRO A 62 22.31 -27.45 -20.48
N ASP A 63 21.57 -28.35 -19.83
CA ASP A 63 21.69 -29.81 -19.98
C ASP A 63 20.79 -30.39 -21.09
N THR A 64 20.05 -29.53 -21.80
CA THR A 64 19.05 -29.94 -22.78
C THR A 64 19.51 -29.86 -24.23
N LEU A 65 20.61 -29.17 -24.50
CA LEU A 65 21.25 -29.08 -25.82
C LEU A 65 22.58 -29.86 -25.86
N THR A 66 22.80 -30.51 -27.00
CA THR A 66 24.13 -31.01 -27.38
C THR A 66 25.03 -29.86 -27.85
N ALA A 67 26.35 -30.09 -27.83
CA ALA A 67 27.32 -29.08 -28.31
C ALA A 67 27.11 -28.75 -29.80
N GLU A 68 26.70 -29.73 -30.60
CA GLU A 68 26.36 -29.55 -32.01
C GLU A 68 25.10 -28.69 -32.20
N GLU A 69 24.07 -28.91 -31.38
CA GLU A 69 22.83 -28.11 -31.40
C GLU A 69 23.08 -26.66 -30.97
N LEU A 70 23.84 -26.44 -29.90
CA LEU A 70 24.25 -25.10 -29.46
C LEU A 70 25.05 -24.37 -30.55
N ALA A 71 26.02 -25.05 -31.17
CA ALA A 71 26.79 -24.47 -32.27
C ALA A 71 25.90 -24.14 -33.49
N ALA A 72 24.90 -24.97 -33.79
CA ALA A 72 23.96 -24.74 -34.88
C ALA A 72 23.09 -23.51 -34.64
N LEU A 73 22.54 -23.32 -33.42
CA LEU A 73 21.77 -22.12 -33.06
C LEU A 73 22.60 -20.86 -33.24
N LYS A 74 23.84 -20.86 -32.73
CA LYS A 74 24.75 -19.72 -32.84
C LYS A 74 25.15 -19.43 -34.28
N ALA A 75 25.36 -20.47 -35.10
CA ALA A 75 25.64 -20.33 -36.52
C ALA A 75 24.44 -19.75 -37.29
N ASN A 76 23.22 -20.00 -36.82
CA ASN A 76 22.00 -19.38 -37.34
C ASN A 76 21.78 -17.95 -36.82
N GLY A 77 22.63 -17.48 -35.91
CA GLY A 77 22.56 -16.16 -35.33
C GLY A 77 21.66 -16.07 -34.10
N THR A 78 21.20 -17.15 -33.49
CA THR A 78 20.50 -17.05 -32.19
C THR A 78 21.52 -16.80 -31.07
N LEU A 79 21.29 -15.80 -30.21
CA LEU A 79 22.01 -15.68 -28.95
C LEU A 79 21.52 -16.77 -27.99
N VAL A 80 22.43 -17.52 -27.37
CA VAL A 80 22.03 -18.62 -26.47
C VAL A 80 22.58 -18.38 -25.07
N VAL A 81 21.67 -18.21 -24.11
CA VAL A 81 21.96 -17.90 -22.71
C VAL A 81 21.59 -19.09 -21.84
N ALA A 82 22.50 -19.52 -20.96
CA ALA A 82 22.27 -20.65 -20.06
C ALA A 82 21.48 -20.24 -18.83
N TYR A 83 20.43 -20.99 -18.49
CA TYR A 83 19.72 -20.86 -17.21
C TYR A 83 20.66 -21.13 -16.02
N LEU A 84 20.66 -20.24 -15.04
CA LEU A 84 21.38 -20.36 -13.78
C LEU A 84 20.60 -19.68 -12.65
N SER A 85 20.01 -20.46 -11.75
CA SER A 85 19.42 -19.91 -10.52
C SER A 85 20.51 -19.41 -9.58
N VAL A 86 20.44 -18.13 -9.20
CA VAL A 86 21.42 -17.49 -8.32
C VAL A 86 20.88 -17.26 -6.91
N GLY A 87 19.56 -17.26 -6.73
CA GLY A 87 18.88 -17.19 -5.44
C GLY A 87 18.43 -18.54 -4.89
N GLU A 88 18.43 -19.60 -5.71
CA GLU A 88 18.01 -20.93 -5.27
C GLU A 88 18.99 -22.06 -5.65
N ALA A 89 19.03 -23.09 -4.81
CA ALA A 89 19.72 -24.34 -5.03
C ALA A 89 18.72 -25.43 -5.44
N GLU A 90 18.94 -26.02 -6.61
CA GLU A 90 18.02 -26.98 -7.23
C GLU A 90 18.54 -28.43 -7.05
N PRO A 91 17.88 -29.29 -6.25
CA PRO A 91 18.35 -30.66 -5.98
C PRO A 91 18.49 -31.55 -7.22
N GLY A 92 17.79 -31.22 -8.30
CA GLY A 92 17.84 -31.96 -9.57
C GLY A 92 19.10 -31.68 -10.42
N ARG A 93 19.98 -30.76 -10.02
CA ARG A 93 21.17 -30.36 -10.77
C ARG A 93 22.39 -31.21 -10.40
N GLU A 94 23.25 -31.48 -11.39
CA GLU A 94 24.50 -32.23 -11.17
C GLU A 94 25.42 -31.50 -10.17
N TRP A 95 25.52 -30.17 -10.27
CA TRP A 95 26.33 -29.33 -9.37
C TRP A 95 25.77 -29.22 -7.94
N TYR A 96 24.51 -29.59 -7.71
CA TYR A 96 23.99 -29.77 -6.36
C TYR A 96 24.41 -31.14 -5.80
N SER A 97 24.32 -32.17 -6.63
CA SER A 97 24.54 -33.57 -6.25
C SER A 97 26.01 -33.98 -6.09
N ASP A 98 26.96 -33.21 -6.62
CA ASP A 98 28.40 -33.47 -6.52
C ASP A 98 29.05 -32.98 -5.20
N GLY A 99 28.27 -32.33 -4.33
CA GLY A 99 28.68 -31.86 -3.01
C GLY A 99 29.29 -30.45 -2.97
N ARG A 100 29.19 -29.67 -4.06
CA ARG A 100 29.64 -28.26 -4.08
C ARG A 100 28.75 -27.30 -3.29
N VAL A 101 27.51 -27.70 -2.99
CA VAL A 101 26.55 -26.90 -2.20
C VAL A 101 26.67 -27.25 -0.72
N ASP A 102 27.00 -26.26 0.12
CA ASP A 102 26.99 -26.42 1.57
C ASP A 102 25.56 -26.23 2.11
N PRO A 103 24.99 -27.19 2.85
CA PRO A 103 23.66 -27.03 3.44
C PRO A 103 23.49 -25.79 4.32
N ARG A 104 24.59 -25.23 4.85
CA ARG A 104 24.57 -23.99 5.67
C ARG A 104 24.32 -22.72 4.86
N TRP A 105 24.28 -22.81 3.53
CA TRP A 105 23.90 -21.69 2.67
C TRP A 105 22.39 -21.65 2.42
N LEU A 106 21.67 -22.73 2.70
CA LEU A 106 20.23 -22.85 2.43
C LEU A 106 19.41 -22.15 3.53
N LEU A 107 18.35 -21.46 3.12
CA LEU A 107 17.49 -20.66 4.00
C LEU A 107 16.15 -21.34 4.27
N GLY A 108 15.42 -21.69 3.21
CA GLY A 108 14.10 -22.30 3.26
C GLY A 108 13.81 -23.08 1.99
N LYS A 109 12.73 -23.85 1.98
CA LYS A 109 12.31 -24.65 0.82
C LYS A 109 11.26 -23.90 0.01
N ASN A 110 11.42 -23.88 -1.31
CA ASN A 110 10.38 -23.44 -2.22
C ASN A 110 9.46 -24.64 -2.51
N GLU A 111 8.23 -24.61 -2.00
CA GLU A 111 7.28 -25.73 -2.13
C GLU A 111 6.72 -25.91 -3.55
N ASN A 112 6.76 -24.87 -4.38
CA ASN A 112 6.27 -24.94 -5.76
C ASN A 112 7.25 -25.71 -6.67
N TRP A 113 8.56 -25.47 -6.50
CA TRP A 113 9.61 -26.01 -7.37
C TRP A 113 10.46 -27.11 -6.73
N GLY A 114 10.36 -27.29 -5.41
CA GLY A 114 11.17 -28.25 -4.66
C GLY A 114 12.66 -27.87 -4.54
N SER A 115 13.01 -26.64 -4.91
CA SER A 115 14.30 -26.00 -4.70
C SER A 115 14.44 -25.43 -3.28
N TYR A 116 15.63 -24.94 -2.94
CA TYR A 116 15.90 -24.28 -1.66
C TYR A 116 16.42 -22.87 -1.91
N PHE A 117 15.84 -21.86 -1.24
CA PHE A 117 16.38 -20.50 -1.22
C PHE A 117 17.78 -20.50 -0.62
N VAL A 118 18.66 -19.64 -1.13
CA VAL A 118 20.08 -19.58 -0.76
C VAL A 118 20.47 -18.19 -0.31
N ASP A 119 21.29 -18.14 0.73
CA ASP A 119 21.94 -16.91 1.17
C ASP A 119 23.07 -16.51 0.20
N ALA A 120 22.77 -15.57 -0.71
CA ALA A 120 23.72 -15.07 -1.69
C ALA A 120 24.93 -14.31 -1.09
N SER A 121 24.92 -13.99 0.22
CA SER A 121 26.08 -13.41 0.91
C SER A 121 27.21 -14.41 1.15
N LYS A 122 26.93 -15.70 1.02
CA LYS A 122 27.93 -16.75 1.25
C LYS A 122 28.96 -16.74 0.13
N THR A 123 30.22 -16.45 0.47
CA THR A 123 31.32 -16.37 -0.50
C THR A 123 31.52 -17.68 -1.28
N GLY A 124 31.24 -18.83 -0.66
CA GLY A 124 31.29 -20.13 -1.34
C GLY A 124 30.21 -20.28 -2.42
N TRP A 125 29.00 -19.77 -2.16
CA TRP A 125 27.94 -19.71 -3.15
C TRP A 125 28.32 -18.78 -4.31
N GLN A 126 28.85 -17.59 -4.00
CA GLN A 126 29.28 -16.64 -5.03
C GLN A 126 30.37 -17.23 -5.93
N GLN A 127 31.35 -17.91 -5.34
CA GLN A 127 32.40 -18.60 -6.09
C GLN A 127 31.82 -19.70 -6.99
N LEU A 128 30.87 -20.48 -6.48
CA LEU A 128 30.21 -21.54 -7.25
C LEU A 128 29.49 -20.97 -8.48
N MET A 129 28.73 -19.88 -8.32
CA MET A 129 28.02 -19.21 -9.43
C MET A 129 28.99 -18.69 -10.50
N VAL A 130 30.14 -18.11 -10.09
CA VAL A 130 31.20 -17.68 -11.00
C VAL A 130 31.79 -18.89 -11.75
N GLU A 131 32.09 -19.99 -11.05
CA GLU A 131 32.63 -21.21 -11.67
C GLU A 131 31.65 -21.82 -12.69
N LEU A 132 30.38 -21.97 -12.33
CA LEU A 132 29.33 -22.48 -13.23
C LEU A 132 29.15 -21.59 -14.46
N THR A 133 29.18 -20.27 -14.29
CA THR A 133 29.16 -19.31 -15.41
C THR A 133 30.32 -19.55 -16.37
N GLY A 134 31.53 -19.77 -15.83
CA GLY A 134 32.71 -20.13 -16.62
C GLY A 134 32.56 -21.45 -17.37
N GLU A 135 31.97 -22.47 -16.73
CA GLU A 135 31.69 -23.76 -17.36
C GLU A 135 30.71 -23.63 -18.54
N PHE A 136 29.65 -22.82 -18.41
CA PHE A 136 28.69 -22.58 -19.49
C PHE A 136 29.32 -21.78 -20.64
N ILE A 137 30.09 -20.74 -20.35
CA ILE A 137 30.82 -20.00 -21.39
C ILE A 137 31.80 -20.93 -22.14
N ALA A 138 32.51 -21.81 -21.42
CA ALA A 138 33.41 -22.79 -22.03
C ALA A 138 32.69 -23.82 -22.92
N LYS A 139 31.44 -24.15 -22.59
CA LYS A 139 30.56 -25.00 -23.43
C LYS A 139 30.06 -24.27 -24.69
N GLY A 140 30.19 -22.94 -24.73
CA GLY A 140 29.88 -22.12 -25.91
C GLY A 140 28.65 -21.23 -25.78
N PHE A 141 28.04 -21.12 -24.59
CA PHE A 141 26.96 -20.17 -24.34
C PHE A 141 27.46 -18.72 -24.43
N ASP A 142 26.57 -17.79 -24.83
CA ASP A 142 26.88 -16.36 -24.93
C ASP A 142 26.81 -15.64 -23.58
N GLY A 143 26.23 -16.29 -22.56
CA GLY A 143 26.11 -15.78 -21.20
C GLY A 143 25.17 -16.60 -20.33
N VAL A 144 24.73 -16.01 -19.21
CA VAL A 144 23.86 -16.65 -18.21
C VAL A 144 22.61 -15.82 -17.89
N PHE A 145 21.51 -16.53 -17.65
CA PHE A 145 20.25 -16.01 -17.16
C PHE A 145 20.23 -16.23 -15.64
N LEU A 146 20.29 -15.13 -14.90
CA LEU A 146 20.37 -15.10 -13.45
C LEU A 146 18.94 -15.19 -12.91
N ASP A 147 18.50 -16.40 -12.63
CA ASP A 147 17.16 -16.64 -12.12
C ASP A 147 17.05 -16.42 -10.60
N THR A 148 15.85 -16.15 -10.12
CA THR A 148 15.48 -15.97 -8.70
C THR A 148 16.23 -14.83 -7.98
N VAL A 149 16.55 -13.74 -8.68
CA VAL A 149 17.19 -12.56 -8.05
C VAL A 149 16.27 -11.91 -7.02
N ASP A 150 14.96 -12.02 -7.19
CA ASP A 150 13.91 -11.66 -6.24
C ASP A 150 13.85 -12.54 -4.98
N THR A 151 14.75 -13.51 -4.81
CA THR A 151 14.96 -14.14 -3.48
C THR A 151 15.29 -13.08 -2.42
N VAL A 152 15.86 -11.94 -2.81
CA VAL A 152 16.09 -10.79 -1.94
C VAL A 152 14.79 -10.22 -1.36
N ASP A 153 13.65 -10.37 -2.04
CA ASP A 153 12.37 -9.86 -1.58
C ASP A 153 11.81 -10.76 -0.46
N ALA A 154 12.03 -12.09 -0.56
CA ALA A 154 11.65 -13.04 0.50
C ALA A 154 12.70 -13.15 1.62
N TYR A 155 13.96 -12.87 1.33
CA TYR A 155 15.09 -12.91 2.27
C TYR A 155 15.97 -11.66 2.12
N PRO A 156 15.54 -10.50 2.65
CA PRO A 156 16.23 -9.21 2.49
C PRO A 156 17.68 -9.21 2.97
N GLN A 157 18.04 -10.07 3.94
CA GLN A 157 19.42 -10.25 4.40
C GLN A 157 20.38 -10.72 3.29
N THR A 158 19.86 -11.22 2.16
CA THR A 158 20.66 -11.67 1.02
C THR A 158 20.97 -10.56 0.02
N THR A 159 20.34 -9.38 0.15
CA THR A 159 20.38 -8.24 -0.80
C THR A 159 21.80 -7.84 -1.19
N ASP A 160 22.65 -7.46 -0.22
CA ASP A 160 24.02 -7.04 -0.50
C ASP A 160 24.86 -8.18 -1.09
N GLY A 161 24.58 -9.40 -0.64
CA GLY A 161 25.20 -10.62 -1.18
C GLY A 161 24.87 -10.85 -2.65
N MET A 162 23.61 -10.67 -3.02
CA MET A 162 23.11 -10.79 -4.40
C MET A 162 23.69 -9.70 -5.30
N ILE A 163 23.73 -8.44 -4.83
CA ILE A 163 24.35 -7.34 -5.57
C ILE A 163 25.85 -7.62 -5.78
N ALA A 164 26.56 -8.04 -4.73
CA ALA A 164 27.98 -8.39 -4.81
C ALA A 164 28.23 -9.58 -5.75
N LEU A 165 27.34 -10.57 -5.76
CA LEU A 165 27.38 -11.69 -6.69
C LEU A 165 27.28 -11.22 -8.15
N ILE A 166 26.28 -10.41 -8.48
CA ILE A 166 26.07 -9.91 -9.85
C ILE A 166 27.25 -9.04 -10.32
N ASP A 167 27.74 -8.16 -9.46
CA ASP A 167 28.95 -7.37 -9.72
C ASP A 167 30.19 -8.27 -9.89
N GLY A 168 30.33 -9.31 -9.07
CA GLY A 168 31.38 -10.32 -9.19
C GLY A 168 31.33 -11.08 -10.52
N LEU A 169 30.14 -11.48 -10.97
CA LEU A 169 29.92 -12.13 -12.26
C LEU A 169 30.32 -11.21 -13.42
N ARG A 170 29.89 -9.93 -13.39
CA ARG A 170 30.27 -8.95 -14.41
C ARG A 170 31.79 -8.74 -14.46
N LYS A 171 32.45 -8.65 -13.31
CA LYS A 171 33.92 -8.49 -13.23
C LYS A 171 34.66 -9.71 -13.76
N ALA A 172 34.19 -10.92 -13.46
CA ALA A 172 34.79 -12.16 -13.92
C ALA A 172 34.58 -12.39 -15.42
N TYR A 173 33.41 -12.04 -15.95
CA TYR A 173 33.00 -12.27 -17.33
C TYR A 173 32.49 -10.98 -18.00
N PRO A 174 33.39 -10.03 -18.33
CA PRO A 174 33.00 -8.72 -18.86
C PRO A 174 32.32 -8.78 -20.23
N ASP A 175 32.59 -9.82 -21.02
CA ASP A 175 32.05 -9.99 -22.37
C ASP A 175 30.80 -10.89 -22.43
N ALA A 176 30.49 -11.62 -21.35
CA ALA A 176 29.33 -12.49 -21.29
C ALA A 176 28.03 -11.70 -21.12
N LEU A 177 26.93 -12.22 -21.67
CA LEU A 177 25.60 -11.72 -21.39
C LEU A 177 25.18 -12.07 -19.97
N LEU A 178 24.69 -11.09 -19.21
CA LEU A 178 24.01 -11.31 -17.95
C LEU A 178 22.56 -10.84 -18.08
N VAL A 179 21.62 -11.77 -18.00
CA VAL A 179 20.17 -11.47 -18.08
C VAL A 179 19.57 -11.74 -16.72
N GLN A 180 19.13 -10.70 -16.01
CA GLN A 180 18.57 -10.84 -14.66
C GLN A 180 17.07 -11.17 -14.73
N ASN A 181 16.61 -12.19 -14.01
CA ASN A 181 15.18 -12.42 -13.79
C ASN A 181 14.69 -11.70 -12.54
N ARG A 182 13.67 -10.85 -12.69
CA ARG A 182 13.03 -10.12 -11.59
C ARG A 182 14.06 -9.37 -10.71
N GLY A 183 13.89 -9.37 -9.38
CA GLY A 183 14.75 -8.65 -8.43
C GLY A 183 14.67 -7.13 -8.63
N PHE A 184 13.45 -6.62 -8.82
CA PHE A 184 13.23 -5.21 -9.14
C PHE A 184 13.64 -4.28 -8.00
N THR A 185 13.58 -4.73 -6.75
CA THR A 185 14.05 -4.00 -5.55
C THR A 185 15.54 -3.66 -5.62
N VAL A 186 16.36 -4.53 -6.24
CA VAL A 186 17.82 -4.31 -6.37
C VAL A 186 18.23 -3.75 -7.73
N ILE A 187 17.30 -3.56 -8.67
CA ILE A 187 17.63 -3.18 -10.05
C ILE A 187 18.33 -1.82 -10.14
N GLY A 188 18.05 -0.89 -9.21
CA GLY A 188 18.75 0.39 -9.14
C GLY A 188 20.26 0.25 -8.97
N LYS A 189 20.72 -0.83 -8.33
CA LYS A 189 22.14 -1.14 -8.09
C LYS A 189 22.70 -2.13 -9.11
N THR A 190 21.88 -3.01 -9.70
CA THR A 190 22.35 -4.06 -10.62
C THR A 190 22.21 -3.70 -12.10
N ALA A 191 21.38 -2.72 -12.49
CA ALA A 191 21.10 -2.37 -13.89
C ALA A 191 22.36 -2.06 -14.72
N ALA A 192 23.41 -1.49 -14.11
CA ALA A 192 24.66 -1.19 -14.80
C ALA A 192 25.52 -2.45 -15.08
N GLN A 193 25.24 -3.55 -14.38
CA GLN A 193 25.99 -4.80 -14.46
C GLN A 193 25.35 -5.82 -15.40
N VAL A 194 24.07 -5.67 -15.74
CA VAL A 194 23.32 -6.62 -16.58
C VAL A 194 23.11 -6.08 -18.00
N ASP A 195 22.79 -6.98 -18.93
CA ASP A 195 22.58 -6.63 -20.35
C ASP A 195 21.10 -6.68 -20.76
N ALA A 196 20.25 -7.33 -19.97
CA ALA A 196 18.79 -7.30 -20.07
C ALA A 196 18.16 -7.69 -18.72
N VAL A 197 16.89 -7.33 -18.53
CA VAL A 197 16.08 -7.75 -17.37
C VAL A 197 14.84 -8.48 -17.87
N MET A 198 14.55 -9.62 -17.28
CA MET A 198 13.29 -10.33 -17.48
C MET A 198 12.27 -9.88 -16.45
N PHE A 199 11.13 -9.44 -16.98
CA PHE A 199 9.90 -9.18 -16.28
C PHE A 199 8.99 -10.38 -16.45
N GLU A 200 8.97 -11.24 -15.45
CA GLU A 200 8.07 -12.38 -15.39
C GLU A 200 6.73 -11.99 -14.77
N ASP A 201 5.63 -12.54 -15.28
CA ASP A 201 4.25 -12.29 -14.83
C ASP A 201 3.75 -10.84 -15.02
N LEU A 202 3.89 -10.28 -16.23
CA LEU A 202 3.48 -8.90 -16.48
C LEU A 202 1.95 -8.70 -16.35
N ILE A 203 1.17 -9.52 -17.06
CA ILE A 203 -0.29 -9.51 -16.97
C ILE A 203 -0.94 -10.90 -16.93
N THR A 204 -0.17 -11.97 -17.07
CA THR A 204 -0.67 -13.33 -16.83
C THR A 204 0.35 -14.14 -16.05
N SER A 205 -0.13 -14.99 -15.14
CA SER A 205 0.69 -15.80 -14.23
C SER A 205 0.08 -17.20 -14.08
N TYR A 206 0.67 -18.02 -13.21
CA TYR A 206 0.20 -19.36 -12.88
C TYR A 206 -0.03 -19.52 -11.37
N ASP A 207 -1.26 -19.84 -10.99
CA ASP A 207 -1.61 -20.21 -9.63
C ASP A 207 -1.23 -21.68 -9.40
N PHE A 208 -0.15 -21.91 -8.65
CA PHE A 208 0.34 -23.25 -8.33
C PHE A 208 -0.57 -24.05 -7.38
N GLN A 209 -1.37 -23.37 -6.55
CA GLN A 209 -2.28 -24.01 -5.62
C GLN A 209 -3.48 -24.59 -6.36
N ASN A 210 -4.11 -23.78 -7.23
CA ASN A 210 -5.27 -24.18 -8.01
C ASN A 210 -4.90 -24.85 -9.34
N LYS A 211 -3.63 -24.75 -9.76
CA LYS A 211 -3.09 -25.26 -11.04
C LYS A 211 -3.72 -24.59 -12.25
N GLU A 212 -3.98 -23.29 -12.14
CA GLU A 212 -4.70 -22.50 -13.14
C GLU A 212 -3.83 -21.35 -13.67
N TYR A 213 -4.01 -21.03 -14.95
CA TYR A 213 -3.43 -19.81 -15.53
C TYR A 213 -4.37 -18.64 -15.23
N ILE A 214 -3.81 -17.57 -14.70
CA ILE A 214 -4.57 -16.42 -14.19
C ILE A 214 -4.09 -15.11 -14.84
N TYR A 215 -4.93 -14.09 -14.80
CA TYR A 215 -4.50 -12.73 -15.11
C TYR A 215 -3.83 -12.11 -13.87
N ALA A 216 -2.80 -11.31 -14.10
CA ALA A 216 -2.07 -10.53 -13.11
C ALA A 216 -2.14 -9.03 -13.50
N ASP A 217 -1.83 -8.13 -12.56
CA ASP A 217 -1.67 -6.70 -12.87
C ASP A 217 -0.39 -6.16 -12.24
N ASN A 218 0.73 -6.33 -12.94
CA ASN A 218 2.02 -5.74 -12.56
C ASN A 218 2.34 -4.49 -13.40
N THR A 219 1.30 -3.76 -13.84
CA THR A 219 1.45 -2.62 -14.75
C THR A 219 2.16 -1.41 -14.13
N PHE A 220 2.12 -1.26 -12.81
CA PHE A 220 2.87 -0.23 -12.09
C PHE A 220 4.38 -0.45 -12.23
N THR A 221 4.87 -1.61 -11.80
CA THR A 221 6.28 -2.00 -11.91
C THR A 221 6.74 -2.02 -13.37
N ALA A 222 5.85 -2.41 -14.30
CA ALA A 222 6.13 -2.32 -15.74
C ALA A 222 6.34 -0.87 -16.21
N GLY A 223 5.60 0.09 -15.65
CA GLY A 223 5.83 1.52 -15.85
C GLY A 223 7.22 1.95 -15.40
N GLU A 224 7.66 1.49 -14.23
CA GLU A 224 9.00 1.76 -13.69
C GLU A 224 10.11 1.14 -14.54
N MET A 225 9.95 -0.11 -14.95
CA MET A 225 10.90 -0.79 -15.83
C MET A 225 10.95 -0.17 -17.22
N ALA A 226 9.82 0.33 -17.74
CA ALA A 226 9.80 1.12 -18.97
C ALA A 226 10.53 2.45 -18.81
N ALA A 227 10.40 3.13 -17.66
CA ALA A 227 11.14 4.35 -17.35
C ALA A 227 12.65 4.07 -17.23
N LEU A 228 13.03 2.97 -16.56
CA LEU A 228 14.41 2.50 -16.47
C LEU A 228 14.98 2.23 -17.88
N SER A 229 14.27 1.44 -18.69
CA SER A 229 14.67 1.11 -20.06
C SER A 229 14.88 2.37 -20.92
N LYS A 230 13.97 3.35 -20.84
CA LYS A 230 14.13 4.64 -21.53
C LYS A 230 15.36 5.41 -21.06
N ARG A 231 15.68 5.37 -19.77
CA ARG A 231 16.81 6.09 -19.17
C ARG A 231 18.16 5.44 -19.47
N THR A 232 18.23 4.12 -19.50
CA THR A 232 19.50 3.35 -19.59
C THR A 232 19.73 2.69 -20.94
N GLY A 233 18.67 2.51 -21.74
CA GLY A 233 18.69 1.68 -22.94
C GLY A 233 18.76 0.18 -22.65
N LEU A 234 18.47 -0.24 -21.40
CA LEU A 234 18.45 -1.64 -20.98
C LEU A 234 17.20 -2.35 -21.55
N PRO A 235 17.35 -3.42 -22.36
CA PRO A 235 16.22 -4.21 -22.84
C PRO A 235 15.48 -4.89 -21.69
N ILE A 236 14.15 -4.84 -21.76
CA ILE A 236 13.26 -5.57 -20.84
C ILE A 236 12.56 -6.66 -21.64
N LEU A 237 12.63 -7.89 -21.12
CA LEU A 237 12.05 -9.10 -21.69
C LEU A 237 10.81 -9.46 -20.84
N ALA A 238 9.61 -9.52 -21.42
CA ALA A 238 8.39 -9.86 -20.69
C ALA A 238 8.03 -11.33 -20.91
N LEU A 239 8.09 -12.15 -19.86
CA LEU A 239 7.69 -13.56 -19.87
C LEU A 239 6.34 -13.69 -19.15
N ASP A 240 5.32 -14.10 -19.90
CA ASP A 240 3.97 -14.33 -19.39
C ASP A 240 3.54 -15.79 -19.64
N TYR A 241 2.59 -16.27 -18.86
CA TYR A 241 2.13 -17.66 -18.94
C TYR A 241 0.70 -17.78 -19.47
N ALA A 242 0.49 -18.69 -20.42
CA ALA A 242 -0.84 -19.01 -20.95
C ALA A 242 -0.96 -20.51 -21.25
N PRO A 243 -2.18 -21.09 -21.17
CA PRO A 243 -2.40 -22.46 -21.60
C PRO A 243 -2.44 -22.53 -23.15
N PRO A 244 -1.94 -23.61 -23.78
CA PRO A 244 -1.85 -23.72 -25.24
C PRO A 244 -3.17 -23.55 -25.99
N ASP A 245 -4.31 -23.75 -25.32
CA ASP A 245 -5.65 -23.64 -25.89
C ASP A 245 -6.32 -22.28 -25.66
N ASN A 246 -5.61 -21.29 -25.10
CA ASN A 246 -6.09 -19.92 -24.89
C ASN A 246 -5.20 -18.86 -25.59
N PRO A 247 -5.33 -18.71 -26.91
CA PRO A 247 -4.53 -17.74 -27.67
C PRO A 247 -4.88 -16.27 -27.33
N ALA A 248 -6.07 -15.96 -26.81
CA ALA A 248 -6.41 -14.61 -26.35
C ALA A 248 -5.54 -14.15 -25.17
N MET A 249 -5.33 -15.03 -24.18
CA MET A 249 -4.48 -14.72 -23.02
C MET A 249 -3.05 -14.42 -23.47
N ALA A 250 -2.49 -15.25 -24.36
CA ALA A 250 -1.18 -15.02 -24.96
C ALA A 250 -1.13 -13.72 -25.79
N TYR A 251 -2.19 -13.43 -26.55
CA TYR A 251 -2.30 -12.18 -27.31
C TYR A 251 -2.29 -10.96 -26.39
N LEU A 252 -3.09 -10.97 -25.31
CA LEU A 252 -3.14 -9.88 -24.36
C LEU A 252 -1.76 -9.64 -23.73
N ALA A 253 -1.09 -10.69 -23.27
CA ALA A 253 0.28 -10.63 -22.73
C ALA A 253 1.25 -9.93 -23.70
N VAL A 254 1.28 -10.37 -24.96
CA VAL A 254 2.10 -9.76 -26.01
C VAL A 254 1.77 -8.28 -26.22
N GLN A 255 0.48 -7.90 -26.16
CA GLN A 255 0.06 -6.51 -26.35
C GLN A 255 0.40 -5.62 -25.14
N ALA A 256 0.31 -6.15 -23.92
CA ALA A 256 0.73 -5.44 -22.72
C ALA A 256 2.24 -5.18 -22.73
N ALA A 257 3.06 -6.19 -23.05
CA ALA A 257 4.50 -6.03 -23.20
C ALA A 257 4.85 -4.96 -24.26
N LYS A 258 4.19 -5.00 -25.43
CA LYS A 258 4.39 -3.99 -26.49
C LYS A 258 4.02 -2.57 -26.06
N LYS A 259 3.00 -2.39 -25.22
CA LYS A 259 2.60 -1.08 -24.67
C LYS A 259 3.75 -0.43 -23.89
N TYR A 260 4.54 -1.21 -23.17
CA TYR A 260 5.70 -0.74 -22.40
C TYR A 260 7.01 -0.74 -23.20
N GLY A 261 7.00 -1.23 -24.44
CA GLY A 261 8.19 -1.35 -25.28
C GLY A 261 9.07 -2.55 -24.92
N PHE A 262 8.51 -3.57 -24.26
CA PHE A 262 9.22 -4.79 -23.87
C PHE A 262 9.21 -5.81 -25.03
N VAL A 263 10.24 -6.64 -25.09
CA VAL A 263 10.27 -7.81 -25.99
C VAL A 263 9.49 -8.91 -25.29
N SER A 264 8.52 -9.56 -25.94
CA SER A 264 7.59 -10.48 -25.27
C SER A 264 7.85 -11.95 -25.60
N ALA A 265 7.73 -12.83 -24.62
CA ALA A 265 7.55 -14.27 -24.79
C ALA A 265 6.34 -14.75 -23.97
N VAL A 266 5.59 -15.70 -24.51
CA VAL A 266 4.50 -16.38 -23.79
C VAL A 266 4.72 -17.87 -23.86
N SER A 267 4.63 -18.56 -22.73
CA SER A 267 4.87 -20.00 -22.67
C SER A 267 3.95 -20.71 -21.66
N THR A 268 4.10 -22.02 -21.53
CA THR A 268 3.53 -22.79 -20.43
C THR A 268 4.42 -22.65 -19.20
N ILE A 269 3.85 -22.85 -18.00
CA ILE A 269 4.57 -22.63 -16.74
C ILE A 269 5.84 -23.50 -16.58
N PHE A 270 5.85 -24.70 -17.16
CA PHE A 270 7.01 -25.60 -17.08
C PHE A 270 8.09 -25.32 -18.12
N LEU A 271 7.83 -24.42 -19.08
CA LEU A 271 8.77 -24.01 -20.12
C LEU A 271 9.32 -25.18 -20.96
N ASP A 272 8.63 -26.32 -20.97
CA ASP A 272 9.02 -27.56 -21.65
C ASP A 272 8.38 -27.72 -23.03
N ASP A 273 7.61 -26.72 -23.47
CA ASP A 273 7.03 -26.60 -24.80
C ASP A 273 7.22 -25.18 -25.36
N ILE A 274 7.03 -25.03 -26.68
CA ILE A 274 6.98 -23.75 -27.40
C ILE A 274 5.63 -23.74 -28.13
N PRO A 275 4.55 -23.27 -27.47
CA PRO A 275 3.21 -23.28 -28.06
C PRO A 275 3.11 -22.31 -29.24
N ASP A 276 2.48 -22.76 -30.32
CA ASP A 276 2.07 -21.88 -31.42
C ASP A 276 0.63 -21.40 -31.16
N TYR A 277 0.50 -20.19 -30.62
CA TYR A 277 -0.79 -19.56 -30.35
C TYR A 277 -1.48 -19.01 -31.61
N GLY A 278 -0.88 -19.13 -32.81
CA GLY A 278 -1.48 -18.68 -34.07
C GLY A 278 -1.73 -17.17 -34.13
N LEU A 279 -0.93 -16.36 -33.42
CA LEU A 279 -1.09 -14.90 -33.34
C LEU A 279 -0.88 -14.19 -34.69
N ASP A 280 -0.38 -14.91 -35.70
CA ASP A 280 -0.15 -14.45 -37.07
C ASP A 280 -1.23 -14.90 -38.08
N GLN A 281 -2.21 -15.70 -37.65
CA GLN A 281 -3.28 -16.23 -38.50
C GLN A 281 -4.53 -15.31 -38.54
N PRO A 282 -5.45 -15.48 -39.52
CA PRO A 282 -6.72 -14.75 -39.54
C PRO A 282 -7.54 -15.02 -38.27
N ALA A 283 -7.72 -14.00 -37.46
CA ALA A 283 -8.34 -14.09 -36.15
C ALA A 283 -9.86 -14.36 -36.22
N ALA A 284 -10.39 -15.09 -35.24
CA ALA A 284 -11.81 -15.35 -35.03
C ALA A 284 -12.14 -15.24 -33.52
N PRO A 285 -13.37 -14.89 -33.13
CA PRO A 285 -13.83 -15.08 -31.76
C PRO A 285 -13.82 -16.58 -31.38
N ASP A 286 -13.68 -16.90 -30.09
CA ASP A 286 -13.86 -18.27 -29.57
C ASP A 286 -14.53 -18.16 -28.20
N ILE A 287 -15.83 -18.45 -28.16
CA ILE A 287 -16.64 -18.30 -26.95
C ILE A 287 -16.73 -19.61 -26.20
N ARG A 288 -16.30 -19.58 -24.93
CA ARG A 288 -16.35 -20.74 -24.04
C ARG A 288 -17.08 -20.43 -22.74
N ILE A 289 -17.73 -21.46 -22.19
CA ILE A 289 -18.19 -21.45 -20.80
C ILE A 289 -16.99 -21.84 -19.94
N ARG A 290 -16.53 -20.94 -19.08
CA ARG A 290 -15.43 -21.22 -18.15
C ARG A 290 -15.91 -21.95 -16.92
N ASN A 291 -16.97 -21.45 -16.30
CA ASN A 291 -17.48 -22.01 -15.05
C ASN A 291 -19.00 -21.84 -14.95
N ILE A 292 -19.60 -22.69 -14.13
CA ILE A 292 -20.98 -22.59 -13.66
C ILE A 292 -20.94 -22.78 -12.15
N LYS A 293 -21.14 -21.71 -11.38
CA LYS A 293 -21.20 -21.73 -9.91
C LYS A 293 -22.65 -21.58 -9.45
N VAL A 294 -22.95 -22.07 -8.25
CA VAL A 294 -24.21 -21.77 -7.55
C VAL A 294 -23.87 -20.99 -6.29
N ASN A 295 -24.35 -19.75 -6.22
CA ASN A 295 -24.18 -18.89 -5.06
C ASN A 295 -25.51 -18.86 -4.29
N SER A 296 -25.45 -18.91 -2.97
CA SER A 296 -26.61 -18.83 -2.10
C SER A 296 -26.26 -17.98 -0.89
N ASP A 297 -27.04 -16.94 -0.63
CA ASP A 297 -26.92 -16.09 0.56
C ASP A 297 -27.89 -16.51 1.69
N GLY A 298 -28.64 -17.60 1.47
CA GLY A 298 -29.65 -18.10 2.39
C GLY A 298 -31.04 -17.45 2.27
N THR A 299 -31.20 -16.43 1.44
CA THR A 299 -32.49 -15.81 1.08
C THR A 299 -32.78 -15.85 -0.42
N SER A 300 -31.74 -15.87 -1.23
CA SER A 300 -31.76 -16.02 -2.67
C SER A 300 -30.66 -16.98 -3.11
N THR A 301 -30.94 -17.78 -4.14
CA THR A 301 -29.95 -18.62 -4.81
C THR A 301 -29.83 -18.16 -6.24
N GLU A 302 -28.62 -18.13 -6.77
CA GLU A 302 -28.35 -17.82 -8.17
C GLU A 302 -27.32 -18.78 -8.77
N ILE A 303 -27.42 -18.98 -10.08
CA ILE A 303 -26.44 -19.70 -10.88
C ILE A 303 -25.61 -18.64 -11.61
N VAL A 304 -24.31 -18.63 -11.35
CA VAL A 304 -23.36 -17.76 -12.04
C VAL A 304 -22.69 -18.53 -13.16
N VAL A 305 -22.95 -18.12 -14.40
CA VAL A 305 -22.31 -18.68 -15.60
C VAL A 305 -21.25 -17.71 -16.08
N THR A 306 -19.98 -18.11 -16.01
CA THR A 306 -18.86 -17.31 -16.51
C THR A 306 -18.59 -17.68 -17.98
N VAL A 307 -18.72 -16.70 -18.86
CA VAL A 307 -18.46 -16.83 -20.31
C VAL A 307 -17.19 -16.06 -20.64
N GLU A 308 -16.26 -16.66 -21.38
CA GLU A 308 -15.03 -16.01 -21.81
C GLU A 308 -14.90 -16.05 -23.34
N ASN A 309 -14.38 -14.97 -23.91
CA ASN A 309 -13.88 -14.97 -25.28
C ASN A 309 -12.38 -15.23 -25.29
N ILE A 310 -11.99 -16.46 -25.63
CA ILE A 310 -10.59 -16.85 -25.72
C ILE A 310 -10.02 -16.77 -27.15
N GLY A 311 -10.80 -16.20 -28.07
CA GLY A 311 -10.41 -15.98 -29.46
C GLY A 311 -9.67 -14.67 -29.66
N LEU A 312 -9.10 -14.49 -30.85
CA LEU A 312 -8.27 -13.35 -31.21
C LEU A 312 -9.06 -12.17 -31.80
N LEU A 313 -10.40 -12.22 -31.78
CA LEU A 313 -11.28 -11.09 -32.11
C LEU A 313 -12.39 -10.96 -31.08
N ALA A 314 -12.85 -9.73 -30.88
CA ALA A 314 -14.09 -9.48 -30.15
C ALA A 314 -15.27 -10.18 -30.83
N ALA A 315 -16.08 -10.87 -30.06
CA ALA A 315 -17.30 -11.48 -30.57
C ALA A 315 -18.42 -10.45 -30.59
N THR A 316 -19.14 -10.36 -31.71
CA THR A 316 -20.39 -9.61 -31.78
C THR A 316 -21.57 -10.54 -31.58
N THR A 317 -22.49 -10.16 -30.70
CA THR A 317 -23.69 -10.94 -30.37
C THR A 317 -23.38 -12.38 -29.91
N VAL A 318 -23.20 -12.55 -28.59
CA VAL A 318 -22.93 -13.83 -27.92
C VAL A 318 -24.18 -14.32 -27.21
N PRO A 319 -25.04 -15.13 -27.85
CA PRO A 319 -26.15 -15.80 -27.17
C PRO A 319 -25.62 -16.80 -26.14
N VAL A 320 -26.21 -16.74 -24.93
CA VAL A 320 -25.94 -17.66 -23.82
C VAL A 320 -27.26 -18.25 -23.36
N SER A 321 -27.27 -19.55 -23.10
CA SER A 321 -28.44 -20.26 -22.57
C SER A 321 -28.06 -21.17 -21.42
N LEU A 322 -28.92 -21.25 -20.41
CA LEU A 322 -28.76 -22.09 -19.24
C LEU A 322 -29.94 -23.06 -19.15
N SER A 323 -29.63 -24.33 -18.98
CA SER A 323 -30.60 -25.41 -18.76
C SER A 323 -30.36 -26.12 -17.44
N VAL A 324 -31.43 -26.51 -16.77
CA VAL A 324 -31.43 -27.30 -15.53
C VAL A 324 -32.17 -28.61 -15.82
N ASN A 325 -31.54 -29.75 -15.52
CA ASN A 325 -32.08 -31.09 -15.77
C ASN A 325 -32.57 -31.31 -17.23
N GLY A 326 -31.97 -30.60 -18.19
CA GLY A 326 -32.32 -30.67 -19.61
C GLY A 326 -33.39 -29.66 -20.06
N GLU A 327 -34.00 -28.89 -19.17
CA GLU A 327 -34.95 -27.82 -19.50
C GLU A 327 -34.27 -26.45 -19.47
N GLN A 328 -34.42 -25.64 -20.52
CA GLN A 328 -33.81 -24.31 -20.58
C GLN A 328 -34.57 -23.32 -19.69
N ILE A 329 -33.95 -22.87 -18.60
CA ILE A 329 -34.58 -21.98 -17.61
C ILE A 329 -34.34 -20.50 -17.90
N ALA A 330 -33.24 -20.17 -18.58
CA ALA A 330 -32.87 -18.80 -18.85
C ALA A 330 -32.09 -18.69 -20.16
N LYS A 331 -32.08 -17.48 -20.73
CA LYS A 331 -31.20 -17.08 -21.84
C LYS A 331 -30.86 -15.60 -21.74
N THR A 332 -29.68 -15.26 -22.21
CA THR A 332 -29.26 -13.87 -22.42
C THR A 332 -28.45 -13.77 -23.72
N SER A 333 -28.06 -12.55 -24.09
CA SER A 333 -27.13 -12.29 -25.19
C SER A 333 -26.25 -11.11 -24.83
N TYR A 334 -24.95 -11.22 -25.06
CA TYR A 334 -24.03 -10.09 -24.94
C TYR A 334 -23.84 -9.43 -26.29
N ASP A 335 -24.00 -8.10 -26.36
CA ASP A 335 -23.86 -7.37 -27.62
C ASP A 335 -22.41 -7.41 -28.13
N LYS A 336 -21.45 -7.45 -27.20
CA LYS A 336 -20.02 -7.54 -27.45
C LYS A 336 -19.34 -8.29 -26.32
N LEU A 337 -18.37 -9.14 -26.65
CA LEU A 337 -17.44 -9.74 -25.68
C LEU A 337 -16.02 -9.57 -26.23
N ASP A 338 -15.22 -8.71 -25.61
CA ASP A 338 -13.87 -8.37 -26.03
C ASP A 338 -12.88 -9.53 -25.81
N ILE A 339 -11.70 -9.44 -26.42
CA ILE A 339 -10.65 -10.46 -26.35
C ILE A 339 -10.23 -10.67 -24.89
N GLY A 340 -10.24 -11.91 -24.40
CA GLY A 340 -9.91 -12.29 -23.03
C GLY A 340 -10.93 -11.84 -21.98
N GLN A 341 -12.00 -11.14 -22.38
CA GLN A 341 -13.03 -10.67 -21.46
C GLN A 341 -13.83 -11.85 -20.91
N GLN A 342 -13.95 -11.90 -19.59
CA GLN A 342 -14.92 -12.74 -18.89
C GLN A 342 -16.18 -11.95 -18.58
N GLN A 343 -17.34 -12.58 -18.75
CA GLN A 343 -18.62 -12.02 -18.42
C GLN A 343 -19.41 -13.01 -17.59
N GLU A 344 -19.73 -12.61 -16.37
CA GLU A 344 -20.58 -13.39 -15.49
C GLU A 344 -22.06 -13.11 -15.77
N TRP A 345 -22.82 -14.18 -15.86
CA TRP A 345 -24.28 -14.14 -15.95
C TRP A 345 -24.88 -14.69 -14.67
N HIS A 346 -25.50 -13.82 -13.89
CA HIS A 346 -26.20 -14.18 -12.67
C HIS A 346 -27.65 -14.54 -13.01
N VAL A 347 -28.03 -15.79 -12.78
CA VAL A 347 -29.38 -16.30 -13.04
C VAL A 347 -30.03 -16.68 -11.72
N PRO A 348 -31.03 -15.91 -11.24
CA PRO A 348 -31.79 -16.28 -10.05
C PRO A 348 -32.39 -17.68 -10.19
N TRP A 349 -32.20 -18.53 -9.19
CA TRP A 349 -32.62 -19.92 -9.15
C TRP A 349 -33.52 -20.17 -7.94
N ALA A 350 -34.84 -20.11 -8.17
CA ALA A 350 -35.86 -20.07 -7.11
C ALA A 350 -36.09 -21.40 -6.34
N SER A 351 -35.40 -22.49 -6.69
CA SER A 351 -35.62 -23.82 -6.11
C SER A 351 -34.31 -24.62 -6.11
N ALA A 352 -33.46 -24.33 -5.14
CA ALA A 352 -32.21 -25.06 -4.92
C ALA A 352 -32.41 -26.43 -4.22
N ALA A 353 -33.66 -26.84 -3.97
CA ALA A 353 -34.02 -27.93 -3.05
C ALA A 353 -33.75 -29.37 -3.55
N GLU A 354 -33.15 -29.57 -4.73
CA GLU A 354 -32.84 -30.92 -5.25
C GLU A 354 -31.53 -30.96 -6.06
N LYS A 355 -30.91 -32.15 -6.14
CA LYS A 355 -29.77 -32.44 -7.05
C LYS A 355 -30.11 -32.04 -8.49
N ALA A 356 -29.37 -31.07 -9.03
CA ALA A 356 -29.63 -30.51 -10.35
C ALA A 356 -28.42 -30.65 -11.29
N THR A 357 -28.69 -31.07 -12.53
CA THR A 357 -27.71 -31.03 -13.63
C THR A 357 -27.84 -29.69 -14.37
N LEU A 358 -26.85 -28.83 -14.20
CA LEU A 358 -26.74 -27.56 -14.90
C LEU A 358 -26.01 -27.74 -16.23
N ARG A 359 -26.51 -27.11 -17.30
CA ARG A 359 -25.83 -27.05 -18.60
C ARG A 359 -25.92 -25.65 -19.16
N ALA A 360 -24.78 -25.00 -19.34
CA ALA A 360 -24.70 -23.72 -20.05
C ALA A 360 -24.13 -23.94 -21.46
N THR A 361 -24.61 -23.15 -22.41
CA THR A 361 -24.13 -23.12 -23.79
C THR A 361 -23.97 -21.67 -24.23
N ALA A 362 -22.79 -21.33 -24.75
CA ALA A 362 -22.50 -20.03 -25.37
C ALA A 362 -21.81 -20.23 -26.73
N PHE A 363 -22.01 -19.28 -27.65
CA PHE A 363 -21.36 -19.24 -28.96
C PHE A 363 -21.45 -17.83 -29.55
N SER A 364 -20.51 -17.44 -30.41
CA SER A 364 -20.69 -16.27 -31.26
C SER A 364 -21.55 -16.62 -32.50
N LEU A 365 -22.34 -15.67 -33.01
CA LEU A 365 -23.08 -15.90 -34.26
C LEU A 365 -22.17 -16.05 -35.49
N GLU A 366 -20.93 -15.58 -35.38
CA GLU A 366 -19.88 -15.69 -36.41
C GLU A 366 -19.29 -17.11 -36.44
N ASP A 367 -18.95 -17.70 -35.28
CA ASP A 367 -18.46 -19.08 -35.16
C ASP A 367 -19.47 -20.12 -35.63
N ARG A 368 -20.75 -19.88 -35.34
CA ARG A 368 -21.83 -20.75 -35.80
C ARG A 368 -21.95 -20.78 -37.33
N LYS A 369 -21.61 -19.68 -38.01
CA LYS A 369 -21.57 -19.63 -39.49
C LYS A 369 -20.33 -20.33 -40.05
N ALA A 370 -19.22 -20.36 -39.29
CA ALA A 370 -17.98 -21.05 -39.62
C ALA A 370 -18.04 -22.58 -39.40
N GLY A 371 -19.09 -23.10 -38.74
CA GLY A 371 -19.29 -24.53 -38.51
C GLY A 371 -18.66 -25.07 -37.23
N ASN A 372 -18.16 -24.19 -36.35
CA ASN A 372 -17.66 -24.55 -35.03
C ASN A 372 -18.83 -24.81 -34.06
N ASN A 373 -18.75 -25.89 -33.30
CA ASN A 373 -19.78 -26.25 -32.31
C ASN A 373 -19.65 -25.39 -31.05
N SER A 374 -20.78 -24.91 -30.55
CA SER A 374 -20.89 -24.26 -29.23
C SER A 374 -20.32 -25.14 -28.11
N LEU A 375 -19.46 -24.60 -27.25
CA LEU A 375 -19.01 -25.33 -26.06
C LEU A 375 -20.16 -25.41 -25.05
N SER A 376 -20.47 -26.61 -24.56
CA SER A 376 -21.46 -26.80 -23.49
C SER A 376 -20.81 -27.48 -22.30
N VAL A 377 -20.76 -26.81 -21.16
CA VAL A 377 -20.26 -27.37 -19.91
C VAL A 377 -21.43 -27.94 -19.13
N LYS A 378 -21.28 -29.18 -18.65
CA LYS A 378 -22.26 -29.87 -17.80
C LYS A 378 -21.70 -29.89 -16.39
N TYR A 379 -22.42 -29.29 -15.45
CA TYR A 379 -22.06 -29.21 -14.04
C TYR A 379 -23.17 -29.86 -13.20
N THR A 380 -22.83 -30.55 -12.11
CA THR A 380 -23.82 -31.06 -11.16
C THR A 380 -23.63 -30.26 -9.87
N ALA A 381 -24.64 -29.49 -9.48
CA ALA A 381 -24.57 -28.65 -8.28
C ALA A 381 -25.41 -29.26 -7.14
N GLU A 382 -24.85 -29.27 -5.94
CA GLU A 382 -25.59 -29.32 -4.67
C GLU A 382 -25.43 -27.94 -4.02
N ALA A 383 -26.54 -27.26 -3.74
CA ALA A 383 -26.53 -25.97 -3.06
C ALA A 383 -26.60 -26.18 -1.54
N VAL A 384 -25.77 -25.47 -0.77
CA VAL A 384 -25.93 -25.38 0.68
C VAL A 384 -27.13 -24.47 0.94
N ALA A 385 -28.26 -25.06 1.35
CA ALA A 385 -29.44 -24.32 1.77
C ALA A 385 -29.16 -23.63 3.12
N VAL A 386 -29.86 -22.55 3.44
CA VAL A 386 -29.91 -22.01 4.81
C VAL A 386 -31.33 -22.16 5.32
N GLU A 387 -31.47 -22.64 6.54
CA GLU A 387 -32.75 -23.03 7.11
C GLU A 387 -33.67 -21.82 7.34
N PRO A 388 -34.97 -21.87 6.97
CA PRO A 388 -35.95 -20.84 7.35
C PRO A 388 -36.30 -20.91 8.84
N ILE A 389 -36.49 -19.75 9.51
CA ILE A 389 -37.00 -19.75 10.90
C ILE A 389 -38.45 -20.24 10.88
N LEU A 390 -38.67 -21.45 11.40
CA LEU A 390 -40.00 -22.05 11.51
C LEU A 390 -40.68 -21.62 12.82
N PRO A 391 -42.01 -21.39 12.82
CA PRO A 391 -42.78 -21.27 14.06
C PRO A 391 -42.50 -22.45 15.00
N LEU A 392 -42.50 -22.22 16.32
CA LEU A 392 -42.17 -23.23 17.33
C LEU A 392 -42.99 -24.53 17.19
N ASP A 393 -44.25 -24.45 16.74
CA ASP A 393 -45.12 -25.61 16.51
C ASP A 393 -44.80 -26.38 15.21
N GLN A 394 -43.90 -25.86 14.38
CA GLN A 394 -43.47 -26.43 13.11
C GLN A 394 -42.01 -26.90 13.12
N GLN A 395 -41.23 -26.53 14.15
CA GLN A 395 -39.88 -27.04 14.33
C GLN A 395 -39.91 -28.52 14.74
N ARG A 396 -39.06 -29.32 14.10
CA ARG A 396 -38.81 -30.72 14.45
C ARG A 396 -37.78 -30.76 15.57
N HIS A 397 -37.99 -31.65 16.53
CA HIS A 397 -37.09 -31.84 17.67
C HIS A 397 -36.52 -33.26 17.66
N ARG A 398 -35.24 -33.38 18.00
CA ARG A 398 -34.57 -34.65 18.27
C ARG A 398 -35.33 -35.43 19.35
N PRO A 399 -35.40 -36.77 19.28
CA PRO A 399 -36.14 -37.56 20.25
C PRO A 399 -35.63 -37.38 21.68
N ALA A 400 -36.52 -37.33 22.67
CA ALA A 400 -36.14 -37.25 24.10
C ALA A 400 -35.29 -38.44 24.61
N ALA A 401 -35.18 -39.52 23.82
CA ALA A 401 -34.27 -40.62 24.10
C ALA A 401 -32.80 -40.26 23.86
N ASN A 402 -32.51 -39.22 23.07
CA ASN A 402 -31.16 -38.71 22.85
C ASN A 402 -30.63 -38.06 24.13
N GLY A 403 -31.46 -37.31 24.85
CA GLY A 403 -31.13 -36.67 26.11
C GLY A 403 -32.08 -35.51 26.44
N PRO A 404 -31.80 -34.68 27.46
CA PRO A 404 -32.63 -33.53 27.80
C PRO A 404 -32.59 -32.44 26.72
N ASP A 405 -33.63 -31.61 26.66
CA ASP A 405 -33.61 -30.36 25.89
C ASP A 405 -32.83 -29.28 26.66
N LEU A 406 -31.83 -28.71 26.00
CA LEU A 406 -30.98 -27.63 26.49
C LEU A 406 -31.61 -26.27 26.16
N LYS A 407 -31.23 -25.23 26.92
CA LYS A 407 -31.74 -23.88 26.73
C LYS A 407 -30.63 -22.85 26.73
N ALA A 408 -30.58 -22.01 25.70
CA ALA A 408 -29.79 -20.80 25.69
C ALA A 408 -30.68 -19.62 26.10
N THR A 409 -30.31 -18.91 27.17
CA THR A 409 -31.09 -17.76 27.65
C THR A 409 -30.56 -16.46 27.05
N ALA A 410 -31.47 -15.63 26.53
CA ALA A 410 -31.08 -14.35 25.98
C ALA A 410 -30.47 -13.43 27.06
N LEU A 411 -29.33 -12.81 26.76
CA LEU A 411 -28.65 -11.94 27.70
C LEU A 411 -29.45 -10.66 28.01
N THR A 412 -29.52 -10.34 29.30
CA THR A 412 -30.12 -9.09 29.81
C THR A 412 -29.12 -8.24 30.59
N ALA A 413 -27.95 -8.80 30.88
CA ALA A 413 -26.75 -8.14 31.40
C ALA A 413 -25.52 -8.76 30.71
N LEU A 414 -24.41 -8.02 30.62
CA LEU A 414 -23.19 -8.51 29.98
C LEU A 414 -22.51 -9.57 30.86
N LEU A 415 -21.97 -10.60 30.23
CA LEU A 415 -21.09 -11.59 30.85
C LEU A 415 -19.62 -11.18 30.70
N THR A 416 -18.79 -11.52 31.68
CA THR A 416 -17.34 -11.30 31.63
C THR A 416 -16.66 -12.63 31.38
N ILE A 417 -16.03 -12.82 30.21
CA ILE A 417 -15.33 -14.07 29.87
C ILE A 417 -13.99 -14.12 30.63
N ASP A 418 -14.01 -14.60 31.87
CA ASP A 418 -12.83 -14.71 32.76
C ASP A 418 -12.67 -16.10 33.41
N GLY A 419 -13.54 -17.04 33.05
CA GLY A 419 -13.61 -18.40 33.55
C GLY A 419 -14.36 -18.54 34.87
N ASP A 420 -14.99 -17.48 35.40
CA ASP A 420 -15.74 -17.47 36.65
C ASP A 420 -17.26 -17.43 36.41
N LEU A 421 -17.96 -18.53 36.71
CA LEU A 421 -19.39 -18.64 36.46
C LEU A 421 -20.29 -17.85 37.44
N THR A 422 -19.75 -16.90 38.21
CA THR A 422 -20.53 -16.12 39.19
C THR A 422 -21.64 -15.31 38.52
N ASP A 423 -21.42 -14.73 37.35
CA ASP A 423 -22.42 -13.97 36.58
C ASP A 423 -23.39 -14.87 35.78
N TRP A 424 -23.18 -16.19 35.79
CA TRP A 424 -24.07 -17.21 35.24
C TRP A 424 -25.06 -17.79 36.26
N ALA A 425 -25.01 -17.37 37.53
CA ALA A 425 -25.76 -17.99 38.63
C ALA A 425 -27.29 -18.09 38.42
N ASP A 426 -27.86 -17.22 37.59
CA ASP A 426 -29.30 -17.20 37.26
C ASP A 426 -29.63 -17.93 35.94
N MET A 427 -28.63 -18.45 35.22
CA MET A 427 -28.82 -19.15 33.95
C MET A 427 -29.27 -20.61 34.17
N PRO A 428 -30.15 -21.15 33.30
CA PRO A 428 -30.51 -22.56 33.36
C PRO A 428 -29.36 -23.41 32.81
N CYS A 429 -28.90 -24.34 33.64
CA CYS A 429 -27.75 -25.18 33.33
C CYS A 429 -28.10 -26.67 33.48
N THR A 430 -27.35 -27.54 32.79
CA THR A 430 -27.59 -28.99 32.72
C THR A 430 -26.39 -29.74 33.28
N GLU A 431 -26.65 -30.79 34.07
CA GLU A 431 -25.62 -31.62 34.69
C GLU A 431 -25.40 -32.94 33.95
N VAL A 432 -24.13 -33.35 33.87
CA VAL A 432 -23.68 -34.70 33.52
C VAL A 432 -22.90 -35.29 34.69
N ASN A 433 -23.54 -36.19 35.46
CA ASN A 433 -23.00 -36.69 36.74
C ASN A 433 -23.47 -38.10 37.11
N THR A 434 -23.93 -38.89 36.15
CA THR A 434 -24.40 -40.26 36.38
C THR A 434 -23.76 -41.25 35.41
N ALA A 435 -23.61 -42.51 35.84
CA ALA A 435 -23.03 -43.58 35.02
C ALA A 435 -23.82 -43.87 33.72
N ASP A 436 -25.12 -43.53 33.68
CA ASP A 436 -25.93 -43.67 32.47
C ASP A 436 -25.55 -42.63 31.41
N GLN A 437 -24.88 -41.53 31.79
CA GLN A 437 -24.40 -40.46 30.91
C GLN A 437 -23.03 -40.72 30.25
N ILE A 438 -22.36 -41.83 30.59
CA ILE A 438 -21.09 -42.22 29.97
C ILE A 438 -21.33 -42.66 28.51
N SER A 439 -20.76 -41.90 27.57
CA SER A 439 -20.86 -42.11 26.11
C SER A 439 -19.64 -42.86 25.54
N PHE A 440 -18.47 -42.73 26.17
CA PHE A 440 -17.24 -43.41 25.80
C PHE A 440 -16.47 -43.88 27.05
N GLY A 441 -15.79 -45.02 26.98
CA GLY A 441 -15.06 -45.63 28.10
C GLY A 441 -15.79 -46.78 28.81
N ASP A 442 -15.12 -47.43 29.77
CA ASP A 442 -15.71 -48.51 30.58
C ASP A 442 -16.48 -47.92 31.77
N LYS A 443 -17.81 -48.09 31.79
CA LYS A 443 -18.65 -47.58 32.89
C LYS A 443 -18.26 -48.11 34.27
N ALA A 444 -17.53 -49.23 34.34
CA ALA A 444 -17.04 -49.79 35.60
C ALA A 444 -15.82 -49.04 36.18
N THR A 445 -15.15 -48.19 35.40
CA THR A 445 -13.99 -47.41 35.88
C THR A 445 -14.39 -46.07 36.49
N TRP A 446 -15.58 -45.54 36.16
CA TRP A 446 -16.08 -44.30 36.75
C TRP A 446 -16.39 -44.45 38.23
N THR A 447 -15.71 -43.70 39.10
CA THR A 447 -15.82 -43.86 40.56
C THR A 447 -16.84 -42.94 41.22
N GLY A 448 -17.37 -41.96 40.49
CA GLY A 448 -18.45 -41.08 40.93
C GLY A 448 -18.32 -39.67 40.35
N ALA A 449 -19.18 -38.74 40.78
CA ALA A 449 -19.20 -37.38 40.22
C ALA A 449 -17.95 -36.53 40.55
N ASP A 450 -17.15 -36.91 41.54
CA ASP A 450 -15.86 -36.25 41.80
C ASP A 450 -14.72 -36.79 40.91
N ASP A 451 -14.96 -37.88 40.16
CA ASP A 451 -14.04 -38.51 39.18
C ASP A 451 -14.15 -37.78 37.83
N LEU A 452 -15.36 -37.71 37.30
CA LEU A 452 -15.71 -36.83 36.19
C LEU A 452 -17.19 -36.43 36.31
N SER A 453 -17.46 -35.14 36.38
CA SER A 453 -18.79 -34.57 36.13
C SER A 453 -18.71 -33.17 35.55
N GLY A 454 -19.80 -32.71 34.92
CA GLY A 454 -19.85 -31.40 34.29
C GLY A 454 -21.20 -30.71 34.48
N HIS A 455 -21.15 -29.38 34.46
CA HIS A 455 -22.32 -28.51 34.51
C HIS A 455 -22.21 -27.47 33.39
N VAL A 456 -23.16 -27.43 32.44
CA VAL A 456 -23.11 -26.53 31.27
C VAL A 456 -24.31 -25.59 31.21
N CYS A 457 -24.05 -24.33 30.94
CA CYS A 457 -24.99 -23.23 30.78
C CYS A 457 -24.83 -22.63 29.38
N TYR A 458 -25.95 -22.23 28.75
CA TYR A 458 -25.92 -21.54 27.47
C TYR A 458 -26.62 -20.18 27.58
N ALA A 459 -26.05 -19.18 26.92
CA ALA A 459 -26.67 -17.87 26.77
C ALA A 459 -26.46 -17.35 25.35
N TRP A 460 -27.19 -16.31 24.93
CA TRP A 460 -27.05 -15.75 23.59
C TRP A 460 -27.42 -14.27 23.53
N ASP A 461 -26.84 -13.56 22.56
CA ASP A 461 -27.30 -12.24 22.12
C ASP A 461 -27.46 -12.17 20.60
N SER A 462 -27.68 -11.00 20.00
CA SER A 462 -27.91 -10.93 18.55
C SER A 462 -26.71 -11.35 17.69
N GLU A 463 -25.52 -11.49 18.28
CA GLU A 463 -24.26 -11.70 17.55
C GLU A 463 -23.47 -12.93 18.03
N ASN A 464 -23.73 -13.43 19.24
CA ASN A 464 -22.92 -14.47 19.88
C ASN A 464 -23.75 -15.56 20.57
N LEU A 465 -23.26 -16.79 20.52
CA LEU A 465 -23.64 -17.89 21.40
C LEU A 465 -22.59 -17.99 22.52
N TYR A 466 -23.04 -18.03 23.77
CA TYR A 466 -22.20 -18.16 24.94
C TYR A 466 -22.36 -19.53 25.57
N VAL A 467 -21.25 -20.11 26.01
CA VAL A 467 -21.21 -21.39 26.73
C VAL A 467 -20.37 -21.21 27.99
N GLY A 468 -20.95 -21.48 29.15
CA GLY A 468 -20.25 -21.48 30.43
C GLY A 468 -20.34 -22.87 31.05
N PHE A 469 -19.24 -23.43 31.56
CA PHE A 469 -19.27 -24.75 32.18
C PHE A 469 -18.27 -24.94 33.32
N ASP A 470 -18.60 -25.82 34.26
CA ASP A 470 -17.77 -26.24 35.40
C ASP A 470 -17.62 -27.75 35.38
N ILE A 471 -16.38 -28.22 35.48
CA ILE A 471 -15.97 -29.63 35.44
C ILE A 471 -15.35 -30.01 36.78
N ALA A 472 -15.85 -31.10 37.37
CA ALA A 472 -15.16 -31.80 38.46
C ALA A 472 -14.38 -32.96 37.86
N ASP A 473 -13.09 -33.00 38.15
CA ASP A 473 -12.08 -33.93 37.63
C ASP A 473 -10.94 -33.99 38.67
N ASP A 474 -10.65 -35.19 39.19
CA ASP A 474 -9.66 -35.37 40.23
C ASP A 474 -8.21 -35.39 39.72
N VAL A 475 -7.97 -35.64 38.42
CA VAL A 475 -6.64 -35.62 37.81
C VAL A 475 -6.63 -35.01 36.40
N ILE A 476 -6.40 -33.70 36.36
CA ILE A 476 -6.18 -32.98 35.09
C ILE A 476 -4.82 -33.32 34.46
N VAL A 477 -4.84 -34.02 33.33
CA VAL A 477 -3.75 -34.37 32.42
C VAL A 477 -4.04 -33.84 31.00
N GLN A 478 -3.36 -32.75 30.64
CA GLN A 478 -3.36 -32.26 29.26
C GLN A 478 -1.96 -31.88 28.81
N LYS A 479 -1.44 -32.60 27.80
CA LYS A 479 -0.08 -32.43 27.28
C LYS A 479 -0.05 -32.02 25.81
N TYR A 480 -1.22 -31.86 25.21
CA TYR A 480 -1.40 -31.67 23.80
C TYR A 480 -2.11 -30.34 23.54
N THR A 481 -1.79 -29.75 22.39
CA THR A 481 -2.41 -28.53 21.84
C THR A 481 -2.93 -28.83 20.44
N ASP A 482 -3.61 -27.86 19.85
CA ASP A 482 -4.13 -27.85 18.50
C ASP A 482 -5.07 -29.05 18.24
N THR A 483 -4.94 -29.67 17.06
CA THR A 483 -5.77 -30.81 16.65
C THR A 483 -5.70 -32.02 17.57
N ASN A 484 -4.77 -32.05 18.53
CA ASN A 484 -4.50 -33.18 19.41
C ASN A 484 -5.03 -32.99 20.83
N ILE A 485 -5.74 -31.89 21.15
CA ILE A 485 -6.28 -31.68 22.50
C ILE A 485 -7.20 -32.82 22.98
N TRP A 486 -7.81 -33.58 22.07
CA TRP A 486 -8.64 -34.75 22.38
C TRP A 486 -7.92 -35.88 23.13
N ARG A 487 -6.58 -35.82 23.21
CA ARG A 487 -5.71 -36.84 23.83
C ARG A 487 -5.41 -36.59 25.32
N GLY A 488 -6.06 -35.59 25.91
CA GLY A 488 -6.02 -35.29 27.35
C GLY A 488 -7.37 -34.74 27.79
N ASP A 489 -7.45 -34.12 28.96
CA ASP A 489 -8.71 -33.53 29.42
C ASP A 489 -9.14 -32.37 28.54
N HIS A 490 -10.40 -32.40 28.14
CA HIS A 490 -11.04 -31.41 27.29
C HIS A 490 -12.55 -31.56 27.35
N VAL A 491 -13.26 -30.58 26.81
CA VAL A 491 -14.69 -30.64 26.52
C VAL A 491 -14.89 -30.60 25.01
N GLU A 492 -15.72 -31.49 24.48
CA GLU A 492 -16.24 -31.38 23.12
C GLU A 492 -17.65 -30.75 23.10
N LEU A 493 -17.82 -29.79 22.20
CA LEU A 493 -19.09 -29.14 21.88
C LEU A 493 -19.46 -29.49 20.44
N TRP A 494 -20.67 -30.03 20.28
CA TRP A 494 -21.24 -30.35 18.98
C TRP A 494 -22.41 -29.41 18.68
N PHE A 495 -22.50 -28.90 17.45
CA PHE A 495 -23.65 -28.09 17.00
C PHE A 495 -24.11 -28.49 15.61
N ASP A 496 -25.41 -28.72 15.44
CA ASP A 496 -26.10 -28.86 14.15
C ASP A 496 -26.88 -27.56 13.94
N THR A 497 -26.29 -26.63 13.20
CA THR A 497 -26.80 -25.24 13.12
C THR A 497 -27.98 -25.08 12.15
N GLN A 498 -28.27 -26.08 11.32
CA GLN A 498 -29.43 -26.11 10.42
C GLN A 498 -30.26 -27.40 10.54
N LEU A 499 -30.49 -27.79 11.80
CA LEU A 499 -31.26 -28.95 12.24
C LEU A 499 -32.48 -29.32 11.39
N GLN A 500 -33.24 -28.35 10.88
CA GLN A 500 -34.46 -28.62 10.12
C GLN A 500 -34.20 -28.93 8.66
N LEU A 501 -33.10 -28.47 8.06
CA LEU A 501 -32.82 -28.72 6.64
C LEU A 501 -32.44 -30.16 6.38
N ASP A 502 -31.64 -30.73 7.27
CA ASP A 502 -31.07 -32.07 7.14
C ASP A 502 -31.38 -32.94 8.36
N PHE A 503 -32.47 -32.64 9.07
CA PHE A 503 -32.95 -33.38 10.25
C PHE A 503 -32.84 -34.92 10.18
N ASP A 504 -33.02 -35.54 9.01
CA ASP A 504 -32.96 -37.01 8.90
C ASP A 504 -31.56 -37.53 8.50
N SER A 505 -30.54 -36.66 8.40
CA SER A 505 -29.17 -36.95 7.99
C SER A 505 -28.30 -37.37 9.18
N ALA A 506 -27.83 -38.63 9.14
CA ALA A 506 -26.88 -39.14 10.12
C ALA A 506 -25.42 -38.82 9.78
N GLU A 507 -25.15 -38.26 8.59
CA GLU A 507 -23.81 -37.89 8.14
C GLU A 507 -23.58 -36.40 8.41
N PRO A 508 -22.40 -35.99 8.92
CA PRO A 508 -22.14 -34.60 9.24
C PRO A 508 -21.90 -33.76 7.97
N SER A 509 -22.49 -32.58 7.90
CA SER A 509 -22.37 -31.60 6.82
C SER A 509 -21.53 -30.37 7.23
N ALA A 510 -21.61 -29.30 6.43
CA ALA A 510 -20.78 -28.10 6.58
C ALA A 510 -21.30 -27.12 7.65
N ASP A 511 -22.48 -27.39 8.18
CA ASP A 511 -23.20 -26.67 9.23
C ASP A 511 -23.22 -27.45 10.56
N ASP A 512 -22.56 -28.62 10.58
CA ASP A 512 -22.26 -29.42 11.75
C ASP A 512 -20.86 -29.09 12.27
N PHE A 513 -20.79 -28.76 13.56
CA PHE A 513 -19.58 -28.30 14.23
C PHE A 513 -19.11 -29.28 15.28
N GLN A 514 -17.79 -29.44 15.38
CA GLN A 514 -17.10 -30.06 16.49
C GLN A 514 -16.03 -29.08 17.00
N ILE A 515 -16.25 -28.53 18.19
CA ILE A 515 -15.35 -27.56 18.83
C ILE A 515 -14.86 -28.16 20.15
N GLY A 516 -13.55 -28.18 20.36
CA GLY A 516 -12.93 -28.63 21.59
C GLY A 516 -12.37 -27.48 22.41
N LEU A 517 -12.54 -27.53 23.72
CA LEU A 517 -11.82 -26.68 24.67
C LEU A 517 -11.01 -27.53 25.64
N SER A 518 -9.70 -27.29 25.67
CA SER A 518 -8.77 -27.85 26.63
C SER A 518 -8.51 -26.85 27.77
N PRO A 519 -8.48 -27.28 29.04
CA PRO A 519 -8.09 -26.43 30.14
C PRO A 519 -6.57 -26.24 30.26
N GLY A 520 -5.77 -26.91 29.44
CA GLY A 520 -4.33 -27.04 29.64
C GLY A 520 -3.99 -27.84 30.90
N ASP A 521 -2.77 -27.72 31.41
CA ASP A 521 -2.33 -28.40 32.65
C ASP A 521 -2.25 -27.46 33.87
N PHE A 522 -2.64 -26.19 33.70
CA PHE A 522 -2.50 -25.11 34.69
C PHE A 522 -1.07 -24.90 35.21
N ASP A 523 -0.05 -25.33 34.46
CA ASP A 523 1.37 -25.11 34.74
C ASP A 523 2.10 -24.63 33.46
N LYS A 524 2.31 -25.52 32.49
CA LYS A 524 3.13 -25.29 31.30
C LYS A 524 2.37 -25.33 29.98
N VAL A 525 1.28 -26.06 29.92
CA VAL A 525 0.41 -26.16 28.73
C VAL A 525 -0.75 -25.21 28.95
N PRO A 526 -0.87 -24.13 28.16
CA PRO A 526 -1.97 -23.19 28.30
C PRO A 526 -3.30 -23.83 27.89
N PRO A 527 -4.44 -23.27 28.34
CA PRO A 527 -5.74 -23.55 27.75
C PRO A 527 -5.72 -23.35 26.23
N ASP A 528 -6.46 -24.19 25.52
CA ASP A 528 -6.46 -24.19 24.06
C ASP A 528 -7.83 -24.53 23.50
N ILE A 529 -8.18 -23.99 22.34
CA ILE A 529 -9.44 -24.22 21.65
C ILE A 529 -9.18 -24.75 20.25
N PHE A 530 -10.00 -25.66 19.75
CA PHE A 530 -9.84 -26.20 18.41
C PHE A 530 -11.17 -26.45 17.70
N ILE A 531 -11.20 -26.27 16.38
CA ILE A 531 -12.35 -26.61 15.52
C ILE A 531 -11.94 -27.80 14.66
N TRP A 532 -12.48 -28.99 14.94
CA TRP A 532 -12.23 -30.21 14.15
C TRP A 532 -13.15 -30.30 12.92
N GLN A 533 -14.38 -29.82 13.04
CA GLN A 533 -15.38 -29.84 11.98
C GLN A 533 -16.14 -28.49 11.96
N PRO A 534 -16.29 -27.84 10.79
CA PRO A 534 -15.59 -28.09 9.53
C PRO A 534 -14.16 -27.52 9.57
N ALA A 535 -13.16 -28.33 9.18
CA ALA A 535 -11.74 -27.91 9.20
C ALA A 535 -11.43 -26.66 8.34
N THR A 536 -12.26 -26.36 7.34
CA THR A 536 -12.08 -25.21 6.43
C THR A 536 -12.35 -23.85 7.07
N LEU A 537 -13.02 -23.79 8.23
CA LEU A 537 -13.32 -22.53 8.93
C LEU A 537 -12.32 -22.21 10.04
N ARG A 538 -11.45 -23.17 10.41
CA ARG A 538 -10.50 -23.05 11.52
C ARG A 538 -9.58 -21.84 11.36
N ASP A 539 -8.84 -21.76 10.27
CA ASP A 539 -7.78 -20.77 10.08
C ASP A 539 -8.32 -19.33 9.93
N SER A 540 -9.61 -19.20 9.58
CA SER A 540 -10.28 -17.90 9.39
C SER A 540 -11.00 -17.37 10.64
N TYR A 541 -11.40 -18.23 11.58
CA TYR A 541 -12.33 -17.84 12.63
C TYR A 541 -11.96 -18.28 14.05
N ILE A 542 -10.96 -19.16 14.24
CA ILE A 542 -10.60 -19.66 15.58
C ILE A 542 -10.23 -18.55 16.56
N ASN A 543 -9.54 -17.49 16.10
CA ASN A 543 -9.15 -16.33 16.91
C ASN A 543 -10.33 -15.41 17.26
N SER A 544 -11.52 -15.61 16.68
CA SER A 544 -12.71 -14.83 17.00
C SER A 544 -13.52 -15.40 18.17
N ILE A 545 -13.26 -16.66 18.56
CA ILE A 545 -13.86 -17.27 19.75
C ILE A 545 -13.09 -16.79 20.98
N LYS A 546 -13.75 -16.04 21.87
CA LYS A 546 -13.15 -15.66 23.15
C LYS A 546 -13.43 -16.76 24.16
N PHE A 547 -12.44 -17.13 24.95
CA PHE A 547 -12.64 -18.07 26.04
C PHE A 547 -11.70 -17.77 27.20
N ALA A 548 -12.08 -18.22 28.37
CA ALA A 548 -11.24 -18.19 29.56
C ALA A 548 -11.47 -19.46 30.38
N VAL A 549 -10.42 -19.96 31.01
CA VAL A 549 -10.46 -21.16 31.86
C VAL A 549 -9.86 -20.82 33.22
N LYS A 550 -10.49 -21.32 34.28
CA LYS A 550 -10.09 -21.10 35.66
C LYS A 550 -10.06 -22.42 36.42
N ARG A 551 -8.98 -22.67 37.16
CA ARG A 551 -8.89 -23.84 38.03
C ARG A 551 -9.82 -23.69 39.22
N THR A 552 -10.53 -24.75 39.58
CA THR A 552 -11.40 -24.81 40.76
C THR A 552 -10.85 -25.79 41.80
N ASP A 553 -11.45 -25.83 42.99
CA ASP A 553 -11.05 -26.76 44.05
C ASP A 553 -11.30 -28.24 43.67
N LYS A 554 -12.11 -28.49 42.63
CA LYS A 554 -12.55 -29.81 42.20
C LYS A 554 -12.20 -30.16 40.74
N GLY A 555 -11.60 -29.24 39.98
CA GLY A 555 -11.38 -29.40 38.55
C GLY A 555 -11.15 -28.03 37.90
N TYR A 556 -12.01 -27.65 36.95
CA TYR A 556 -11.91 -26.36 36.24
C TYR A 556 -13.26 -25.84 35.74
N SER A 557 -13.37 -24.52 35.61
CA SER A 557 -14.49 -23.84 34.97
C SER A 557 -14.01 -23.09 33.73
N ALA A 558 -14.89 -22.91 32.76
CA ALA A 558 -14.60 -22.18 31.54
C ALA A 558 -15.80 -21.40 31.04
N GLU A 559 -15.52 -20.31 30.34
CA GLU A 559 -16.51 -19.50 29.62
C GLU A 559 -16.05 -19.31 28.19
N MET A 560 -17.01 -19.32 27.26
CA MET A 560 -16.78 -19.15 25.84
C MET A 560 -17.82 -18.19 25.26
N GLN A 561 -17.35 -17.26 24.44
CA GLN A 561 -18.15 -16.45 23.53
C GLN A 561 -17.82 -16.85 22.10
N ILE A 562 -18.80 -17.47 21.43
CA ILE A 562 -18.69 -17.95 20.05
C ILE A 562 -19.51 -17.01 19.15
N PRO A 563 -18.86 -16.19 18.30
CA PRO A 563 -19.59 -15.36 17.34
C PRO A 563 -20.41 -16.20 16.37
N ALA A 564 -21.61 -15.71 15.99
CA ALA A 564 -22.48 -16.39 15.03
C ALA A 564 -21.80 -16.66 13.68
N LEU A 565 -20.83 -15.81 13.30
CA LEU A 565 -20.04 -15.97 12.08
C LEU A 565 -19.18 -17.24 12.07
N VAL A 566 -18.77 -17.73 13.25
CA VAL A 566 -18.02 -19.00 13.40
C VAL A 566 -18.93 -20.19 13.08
N LEU A 567 -20.16 -20.15 13.62
CA LEU A 567 -21.16 -21.21 13.48
C LEU A 567 -21.96 -21.01 12.18
N LYS A 568 -21.28 -21.15 11.03
CA LYS A 568 -21.87 -21.01 9.69
C LYS A 568 -23.22 -21.72 9.59
N GLY A 569 -24.26 -20.94 9.31
CA GLY A 569 -25.62 -21.44 9.15
C GLY A 569 -26.51 -21.18 10.35
N ILE A 570 -25.94 -20.86 11.51
CA ILE A 570 -26.69 -20.50 12.72
C ILE A 570 -27.49 -19.20 12.49
N ARG A 571 -28.67 -19.15 13.09
CA ARG A 571 -29.42 -17.92 13.27
C ARG A 571 -29.68 -17.75 14.76
N LEU A 572 -29.39 -16.57 15.29
CA LEU A 572 -29.60 -16.23 16.69
C LEU A 572 -30.96 -15.53 16.81
N ALA A 573 -32.01 -16.31 17.05
CA ALA A 573 -33.38 -15.84 17.15
C ALA A 573 -34.14 -16.53 18.28
N SER A 574 -35.09 -15.80 18.89
CA SER A 574 -36.00 -16.34 19.89
C SER A 574 -36.75 -17.56 19.33
N ASP A 575 -36.86 -18.59 20.16
CA ASP A 575 -37.55 -19.85 19.91
C ASP A 575 -36.95 -20.71 18.80
N GLN A 576 -35.74 -20.40 18.31
CA GLN A 576 -35.03 -21.26 17.37
C GLN A 576 -34.38 -22.45 18.09
N THR A 577 -34.57 -23.65 17.55
CA THR A 577 -33.92 -24.87 18.01
C THR A 577 -32.84 -25.32 17.03
N ILE A 578 -31.63 -25.55 17.55
CA ILE A 578 -30.51 -26.19 16.84
C ILE A 578 -30.18 -27.53 17.52
N GLY A 579 -29.42 -28.40 16.86
CA GLY A 579 -28.85 -29.56 17.56
C GLY A 579 -27.63 -29.13 18.36
N ALA A 580 -27.45 -29.65 19.57
CA ALA A 580 -26.23 -29.41 20.35
C ALA A 580 -25.92 -30.56 21.31
N THR A 581 -24.64 -30.76 21.65
CA THR A 581 -24.21 -31.72 22.69
C THR A 581 -23.02 -31.14 23.47
N PHE A 582 -22.93 -31.48 24.76
CA PHE A 582 -21.81 -31.16 25.65
C PHE A 582 -21.20 -32.43 26.22
N ASP A 583 -19.91 -32.64 25.94
CA ASP A 583 -19.20 -33.89 26.20
C ASP A 583 -17.86 -33.64 26.95
N PRO A 584 -17.85 -33.64 28.30
CA PRO A 584 -16.60 -33.57 29.04
C PRO A 584 -15.86 -34.91 29.05
N SER A 585 -14.56 -34.85 28.78
CA SER A 585 -13.65 -35.98 28.75
C SER A 585 -12.78 -36.04 30.01
N ASP A 586 -12.35 -37.25 30.35
CA ASP A 586 -11.43 -37.58 31.44
C ASP A 586 -10.29 -38.45 30.89
N THR A 587 -9.05 -38.06 31.19
CA THR A 587 -7.80 -38.74 30.86
C THR A 587 -6.83 -38.78 32.06
N ASP A 588 -7.11 -39.62 33.05
CA ASP A 588 -6.24 -39.77 34.22
C ASP A 588 -4.80 -40.28 33.99
N THR A 589 -4.49 -41.01 32.90
CA THR A 589 -3.18 -41.67 32.73
C THR A 589 -2.12 -40.77 32.08
N PRO A 590 -1.09 -40.30 32.83
CA PRO A 590 -0.13 -39.36 32.27
C PRO A 590 0.77 -40.00 31.20
N GLY A 591 0.66 -39.52 29.95
CA GLY A 591 1.44 -40.02 28.82
C GLY A 591 0.78 -41.16 28.02
N SER A 592 -0.48 -41.49 28.31
CA SER A 592 -1.36 -42.22 27.40
C SER A 592 -1.60 -41.40 26.12
N SER A 593 -1.83 -42.08 24.99
CA SER A 593 -2.28 -41.46 23.74
C SER A 593 -3.76 -41.66 23.47
N GLU A 594 -4.45 -42.38 24.35
CA GLU A 594 -5.82 -42.85 24.15
C GLU A 594 -6.77 -42.07 25.05
N GLN A 595 -7.94 -41.70 24.50
CA GLN A 595 -9.07 -41.20 25.27
C GLN A 595 -9.55 -42.30 26.24
N GLU A 596 -9.88 -41.96 27.49
CA GLU A 596 -10.24 -42.94 28.53
C GLU A 596 -11.74 -42.98 28.80
N MET A 597 -12.32 -41.83 29.14
CA MET A 597 -13.76 -41.71 29.44
C MET A 597 -14.34 -40.40 28.92
N MET A 598 -15.62 -40.42 28.56
CA MET A 598 -16.39 -39.22 28.23
C MET A 598 -17.81 -39.35 28.76
N LEU A 599 -18.29 -38.31 29.44
CA LEU A 599 -19.71 -38.13 29.76
C LEU A 599 -20.35 -37.30 28.65
N SER A 600 -21.68 -37.37 28.52
CA SER A 600 -22.41 -36.64 27.49
C SER A 600 -23.80 -36.24 27.97
N THR A 601 -24.25 -35.06 27.54
CA THR A 601 -25.69 -34.70 27.61
C THR A 601 -26.53 -35.58 26.69
N ALA A 602 -25.93 -36.23 25.68
CA ALA A 602 -26.55 -37.21 24.80
C ALA A 602 -25.87 -38.59 24.90
N PRO A 603 -26.14 -39.42 25.92
CA PRO A 603 -25.41 -40.66 26.21
C PRO A 603 -25.42 -41.75 25.12
N HIS A 604 -26.25 -41.59 24.10
CA HIS A 604 -26.31 -42.50 22.96
C HIS A 604 -25.69 -41.91 21.69
N THR A 605 -25.06 -40.72 21.80
CA THR A 605 -24.34 -40.07 20.72
C THR A 605 -23.24 -40.96 20.16
N GLN A 606 -22.99 -40.84 18.87
CA GLN A 606 -21.86 -41.44 18.18
C GLN A 606 -21.07 -40.32 17.54
N TRP A 607 -19.75 -40.51 17.46
CA TRP A 607 -18.85 -39.51 16.93
C TRP A 607 -19.30 -39.04 15.53
N GLY A 608 -19.56 -37.73 15.40
CA GLY A 608 -19.98 -37.11 14.14
C GLY A 608 -21.37 -37.48 13.64
N VAL A 609 -22.31 -37.93 14.47
CA VAL A 609 -23.68 -38.31 14.04
C VAL A 609 -24.75 -37.33 14.58
N PRO A 610 -25.16 -36.31 13.79
CA PRO A 610 -26.06 -35.23 14.24
C PRO A 610 -27.45 -35.68 14.73
N THR A 611 -27.99 -36.75 14.13
CA THR A 611 -29.32 -37.30 14.53
C THR A 611 -29.41 -37.77 15.98
N LEU A 612 -28.27 -37.94 16.67
CA LEU A 612 -28.19 -38.45 18.03
C LEU A 612 -27.96 -37.34 19.08
N TRP A 613 -27.84 -36.08 18.68
CA TRP A 613 -27.59 -34.93 19.57
C TRP A 613 -28.84 -34.45 20.32
N ASN A 614 -28.66 -33.60 21.34
CA ASN A 614 -29.75 -32.93 22.05
C ASN A 614 -30.37 -31.80 21.20
N ASN A 615 -31.48 -31.25 21.67
CA ASN A 615 -32.02 -29.98 21.17
C ASN A 615 -31.50 -28.83 22.04
N LEU A 616 -30.97 -27.75 21.45
CA LEU A 616 -30.70 -26.49 22.13
C LEU A 616 -31.65 -25.42 21.61
N THR A 617 -32.51 -24.90 22.49
CA THR A 617 -33.49 -23.87 22.13
C THR A 617 -33.07 -22.50 22.67
N LEU A 618 -32.98 -21.51 21.78
CA LEU A 618 -32.72 -20.12 22.12
C LEU A 618 -34.01 -19.49 22.66
N THR A 619 -33.99 -18.96 23.87
CA THR A 619 -35.20 -18.46 24.54
C THR A 619 -35.06 -16.99 24.94
N GLY A 620 -36.18 -16.26 24.86
CA GLY A 620 -36.23 -14.83 25.20
C GLY A 620 -35.76 -13.93 24.06
N ASN A 621 -35.64 -12.63 24.33
CA ASN A 621 -35.06 -11.67 23.38
C ASN A 621 -33.97 -10.89 24.12
N PRO A 622 -32.75 -10.76 23.57
CA PRO A 622 -31.67 -10.08 24.26
C PRO A 622 -31.99 -8.59 24.41
N THR A 623 -31.77 -8.04 25.61
CA THR A 623 -31.95 -6.60 25.89
C THR A 623 -30.62 -5.86 26.02
N VAL A 624 -29.53 -6.62 26.04
CA VAL A 624 -28.17 -6.13 25.86
C VAL A 624 -27.60 -6.84 24.65
N THR A 625 -26.92 -6.08 23.80
CA THR A 625 -25.97 -6.63 22.84
C THR A 625 -24.61 -6.45 23.50
N ALA A 626 -23.71 -7.43 23.44
CA ALA A 626 -22.31 -7.15 23.73
C ALA A 626 -21.87 -5.97 22.85
N THR A 627 -21.66 -4.79 23.44
CA THR A 627 -21.11 -3.64 22.73
C THR A 627 -19.73 -4.02 22.20
N ALA A 628 -19.41 -3.77 20.93
CA ALA A 628 -19.38 -2.42 20.36
C ALA A 628 -20.51 -2.11 19.36
N SER A 629 -21.55 -1.43 19.83
CA SER A 629 -22.11 -0.32 19.08
C SER A 629 -21.88 0.97 19.85
N VAL A 630 -21.34 1.94 19.12
CA VAL A 630 -20.96 3.29 19.53
C VAL A 630 -22.15 4.03 20.17
N PRO A 631 -21.93 4.88 21.19
CA PRO A 631 -22.95 5.77 21.70
C PRO A 631 -23.51 6.68 20.60
N ALA A 632 -24.80 6.57 20.35
CA ALA A 632 -25.56 7.45 19.47
C ALA A 632 -25.78 8.84 20.08
N THR A 633 -24.72 9.62 20.33
CA THR A 633 -24.81 11.08 20.59
C THR A 633 -23.50 11.81 20.28
N ALA A 634 -22.91 11.61 19.11
CA ALA A 634 -22.16 12.69 18.46
C ALA A 634 -23.02 13.18 17.31
N LYS A 635 -23.44 14.44 17.34
CA LYS A 635 -24.04 15.04 16.14
C LYS A 635 -22.93 15.11 15.10
N THR A 636 -22.95 14.18 14.15
CA THR A 636 -22.21 14.31 12.89
C THR A 636 -22.59 15.68 12.30
N PRO A 637 -21.63 16.60 12.13
CA PRO A 637 -21.87 17.77 11.30
C PRO A 637 -22.34 17.27 9.94
N ALA A 638 -23.32 17.93 9.34
CA ALA A 638 -23.62 17.69 7.94
C ALA A 638 -22.33 17.94 7.16
N ILE A 639 -21.76 16.89 6.55
CA ILE A 639 -20.63 17.05 5.63
C ILE A 639 -21.20 17.75 4.41
N THR A 640 -21.14 19.06 4.42
CA THR A 640 -21.25 19.83 3.20
C THR A 640 -19.93 19.68 2.46
N ARG A 641 -19.96 19.14 1.24
CA ARG A 641 -18.88 19.24 0.22
C ARG A 641 -18.52 20.70 -0.14
N THR A 642 -19.03 21.66 0.61
CA THR A 642 -18.75 23.08 0.42
C THR A 642 -17.31 23.32 0.80
N LEU A 643 -16.49 23.64 -0.20
CA LEU A 643 -15.18 24.25 -0.01
C LEU A 643 -15.31 25.31 1.08
N VAL A 644 -14.50 25.22 2.13
CA VAL A 644 -14.45 26.27 3.14
C VAL A 644 -14.06 27.54 2.40
N ASP A 645 -14.92 28.56 2.42
CA ASP A 645 -14.52 29.88 1.93
C ASP A 645 -13.41 30.37 2.85
N MET A 646 -12.18 30.37 2.35
CA MET A 646 -10.99 30.77 3.11
C MET A 646 -11.10 32.20 3.66
N LYS A 647 -11.99 33.05 3.10
CA LYS A 647 -12.29 34.38 3.65
C LYS A 647 -13.05 34.33 4.98
N THR A 648 -13.61 33.18 5.33
CA THR A 648 -14.38 32.95 6.57
C THR A 648 -13.55 32.30 7.67
N LEU A 649 -12.34 31.84 7.38
CA LEU A 649 -11.44 31.30 8.39
C LEU A 649 -10.92 32.43 9.32
N PRO A 650 -10.77 32.16 10.63
CA PRO A 650 -10.10 33.10 11.51
C PRO A 650 -8.66 33.35 11.05
N ALA A 651 -8.22 34.60 11.20
CA ALA A 651 -6.85 35.00 10.89
C ALA A 651 -5.85 34.08 11.61
N SER A 652 -4.81 33.66 10.89
CA SER A 652 -3.74 32.82 11.44
C SER A 652 -3.07 33.51 12.63
N ASN A 653 -2.95 32.82 13.76
CA ASN A 653 -2.03 33.19 14.85
C ASN A 653 -0.58 32.76 14.56
N VAL A 654 -0.34 32.17 13.38
CA VAL A 654 0.94 31.62 12.96
C VAL A 654 1.97 32.73 12.80
N PRO A 655 3.17 32.59 13.40
CA PRO A 655 4.26 33.54 13.20
C PRO A 655 4.56 33.70 11.72
N SER A 656 4.67 34.93 11.24
CA SER A 656 5.01 35.26 9.85
C SER A 656 6.48 34.94 9.49
N ASP A 657 7.17 34.21 10.35
CA ASP A 657 8.63 34.17 10.40
C ASP A 657 9.16 32.99 9.59
N VAL A 658 9.93 33.30 8.54
CA VAL A 658 10.85 32.37 7.90
C VAL A 658 11.97 32.12 8.90
N THR A 659 12.04 30.88 9.39
CA THR A 659 13.01 30.44 10.39
C THR A 659 13.70 29.15 9.96
N ALA A 660 14.68 28.72 10.77
CA ALA A 660 15.16 27.34 10.77
C ALA A 660 14.58 26.60 11.98
N ILE A 661 14.23 25.33 11.75
CA ILE A 661 13.78 24.37 12.76
C ILE A 661 14.93 23.41 13.02
N ILE A 662 15.11 23.07 14.30
CA ILE A 662 16.11 22.10 14.75
C ILE A 662 15.39 21.09 15.62
N GLY A 663 15.63 19.80 15.40
CA GLY A 663 15.00 18.74 16.16
C GLY A 663 15.96 18.03 17.09
N TYR A 664 15.47 17.64 18.26
CA TYR A 664 16.17 16.81 19.23
C TYR A 664 15.26 15.75 19.82
N THR A 665 15.84 14.59 20.11
CA THR A 665 15.16 13.49 20.79
C THR A 665 15.32 13.64 22.30
N PHE A 666 14.22 13.44 23.03
CA PHE A 666 14.15 13.51 24.49
C PHE A 666 13.70 12.17 25.05
N TYR A 667 14.65 11.43 25.61
CA TYR A 667 14.43 10.08 26.07
C TYR A 667 13.74 10.03 27.45
N PRO A 668 12.54 9.41 27.58
CA PRO A 668 11.79 9.33 28.84
C PRO A 668 12.28 8.22 29.79
N GLY A 669 13.18 7.34 29.35
CA GLY A 669 13.61 6.15 30.10
C GLY A 669 13.06 4.83 29.52
N ASP A 670 13.69 3.70 29.84
CA ASP A 670 13.29 2.35 29.36
C ASP A 670 11.96 1.86 29.95
N ASP A 671 11.54 2.41 31.10
CA ASP A 671 10.34 1.98 31.83
C ASP A 671 9.44 3.17 32.08
N VAL A 672 8.56 3.44 31.13
CA VAL A 672 7.66 4.59 31.16
C VAL A 672 6.50 4.47 32.16
N SER A 673 6.42 3.35 32.90
CA SER A 673 5.46 3.17 34.00
C SER A 673 5.92 3.85 35.30
N LYS A 674 7.21 4.22 35.38
CA LYS A 674 7.82 4.83 36.57
C LYS A 674 7.91 6.35 36.45
N PRO A 675 7.83 7.10 37.56
CA PRO A 675 8.08 8.54 37.54
C PRO A 675 9.46 8.87 36.99
N ILE A 676 9.53 9.91 36.14
CA ILE A 676 10.81 10.37 35.59
C ILE A 676 11.75 10.87 36.70
N THR A 677 13.04 10.57 36.58
CA THR A 677 14.05 10.95 37.56
C THR A 677 14.54 12.38 37.33
N GLU A 678 15.06 13.02 38.39
CA GLU A 678 15.67 14.36 38.27
C GLU A 678 16.87 14.36 37.31
N ASP A 679 17.62 13.27 37.23
CA ASP A 679 18.76 13.14 36.31
C ASP A 679 18.31 13.20 34.83
N LEU A 680 17.19 12.55 34.49
CA LEU A 680 16.61 12.60 33.14
C LEU A 680 16.03 13.99 32.83
N LEU A 681 15.36 14.61 33.80
CA LEU A 681 14.87 16.00 33.66
C LEU A 681 16.02 16.98 33.43
N GLU A 682 17.13 16.85 34.15
CA GLU A 682 18.31 17.71 33.97
C GLU A 682 19.01 17.45 32.63
N ALA A 683 19.07 16.20 32.18
CA ALA A 683 19.58 15.87 30.84
C ALA A 683 18.77 16.57 29.74
N ALA A 684 17.43 16.55 29.83
CA ALA A 684 16.58 17.27 28.89
C ALA A 684 16.83 18.79 28.90
N ARG A 685 17.00 19.40 30.08
CA ARG A 685 17.35 20.82 30.18
C ARG A 685 18.72 21.12 29.56
N GLU A 686 19.69 20.22 29.70
CA GLU A 686 21.02 20.39 29.09
C GLU A 686 20.98 20.30 27.56
N THR A 687 20.16 19.42 26.99
CA THR A 687 19.89 19.38 25.54
C THR A 687 19.31 20.71 25.06
N VAL A 688 18.33 21.27 25.78
CA VAL A 688 17.75 22.58 25.45
C VAL A 688 18.80 23.70 25.56
N ARG A 689 19.66 23.69 26.58
CA ARG A 689 20.77 24.66 26.70
C ARG A 689 21.78 24.52 25.57
N THR A 690 22.00 23.30 25.08
CA THR A 690 22.84 23.04 23.90
C THR A 690 22.22 23.69 22.67
N ALA A 691 20.94 23.43 22.39
CA ALA A 691 20.20 24.07 21.29
C ALA A 691 20.24 25.61 21.40
N ALA A 692 20.06 26.16 22.61
CA ALA A 692 20.18 27.60 22.86
C ALA A 692 21.59 28.13 22.54
N SER A 693 22.64 27.37 22.87
CA SER A 693 24.03 27.73 22.55
C SER A 693 24.35 27.69 21.05
N GLU A 694 23.57 26.93 20.28
CA GLU A 694 23.62 26.91 18.81
C GLU A 694 22.83 28.05 18.17
N GLY A 695 21.98 28.72 18.95
CA GLY A 695 21.15 29.84 18.49
C GLY A 695 19.78 29.41 18.00
N ALA A 696 19.27 28.26 18.44
CA ALA A 696 17.94 27.76 18.09
C ALA A 696 16.87 28.83 18.34
N LEU A 697 15.89 28.89 17.43
CA LEU A 697 14.71 29.75 17.54
C LEU A 697 13.44 28.90 17.71
N TRP A 698 13.40 27.77 17.00
CA TRP A 698 12.33 26.77 17.03
C TRP A 698 12.96 25.40 17.24
N LEU A 699 12.33 24.63 18.12
CA LEU A 699 12.77 23.31 18.56
C LEU A 699 11.64 22.32 18.31
N ASP A 700 11.92 21.30 17.50
CA ASP A 700 11.14 20.06 17.53
C ASP A 700 11.65 19.20 18.69
N ALA A 701 10.72 18.80 19.56
CA ALA A 701 11.00 17.96 20.70
C ALA A 701 10.24 16.64 20.55
N ASP A 702 10.91 15.63 20.03
CA ASP A 702 10.37 14.28 20.01
C ASP A 702 10.66 13.57 21.34
N MET A 703 9.64 12.91 21.88
CA MET A 703 9.74 12.12 23.10
C MET A 703 9.01 10.79 23.01
N GLY A 704 8.45 10.44 21.84
CA GLY A 704 7.70 9.19 21.64
C GLY A 704 6.38 9.11 22.41
N ILE A 705 5.70 10.23 22.68
CA ILE A 705 4.47 10.28 23.50
C ILE A 705 3.25 9.60 22.82
N THR A 706 3.30 9.38 21.52
CA THR A 706 2.31 8.57 20.79
C THR A 706 2.93 7.51 19.89
N ASN A 707 4.24 7.50 19.72
CA ASN A 707 4.92 6.59 18.80
C ASN A 707 4.91 5.15 19.31
N PHE A 708 4.93 4.94 20.63
CA PHE A 708 5.10 3.61 21.21
C PHE A 708 3.85 3.12 21.93
N THR A 709 3.59 1.81 21.85
CA THR A 709 2.43 1.21 22.50
C THR A 709 2.45 1.44 24.02
N ASP A 710 3.63 1.43 24.65
CA ASP A 710 3.77 1.74 26.08
C ASP A 710 3.20 3.13 26.44
N ALA A 711 3.24 4.09 25.52
CA ALA A 711 2.66 5.42 25.76
C ALA A 711 1.14 5.38 25.93
N PHE A 712 0.47 4.33 25.44
CA PHE A 712 -0.97 4.06 25.59
C PHE A 712 -1.32 3.15 26.76
N LEU A 713 -0.37 2.36 27.25
CA LEU A 713 -0.59 1.48 28.40
C LEU A 713 -0.48 2.21 29.74
N TYR A 714 0.23 3.34 29.78
CA TYR A 714 0.58 4.04 31.02
C TYR A 714 0.17 5.52 31.02
N ASP A 715 -0.01 6.07 32.22
CA ASP A 715 -0.45 7.47 32.40
C ASP A 715 0.68 8.44 32.02
N PRO A 716 0.49 9.31 31.00
CA PRO A 716 1.52 10.25 30.58
C PRO A 716 1.88 11.31 31.65
N ALA A 717 1.07 11.45 32.70
CA ALA A 717 1.39 12.30 33.84
C ALA A 717 2.61 11.84 34.65
N LEU A 718 3.02 10.56 34.53
CA LEU A 718 4.17 10.02 35.26
C LEU A 718 5.50 10.30 34.56
N THR A 719 5.51 10.35 33.23
CA THR A 719 6.74 10.37 32.42
C THR A 719 6.78 11.53 31.44
N PHE A 720 5.89 11.55 30.46
CA PHE A 720 5.94 12.51 29.37
C PHE A 720 5.63 13.95 29.81
N TYR A 721 4.63 14.18 30.66
CA TYR A 721 4.26 15.55 31.06
C TYR A 721 5.30 16.26 31.92
N PRO A 722 5.93 15.62 32.93
CA PRO A 722 7.04 16.24 33.65
C PRO A 722 8.24 16.53 32.74
N LEU A 723 8.55 15.64 31.79
CA LEU A 723 9.61 15.83 30.79
C LEU A 723 9.31 17.04 29.89
N ALA A 724 8.12 17.09 29.29
CA ALA A 724 7.64 18.19 28.46
C ALA A 724 7.69 19.53 29.22
N ALA A 725 7.26 19.54 30.48
CA ALA A 725 7.31 20.74 31.32
C ALA A 725 8.75 21.21 31.57
N ALA A 726 9.71 20.31 31.75
CA ALA A 726 11.12 20.66 31.93
C ALA A 726 11.74 21.24 30.65
N ILE A 727 11.41 20.67 29.49
CA ILE A 727 11.82 21.16 28.16
C ILE A 727 11.27 22.58 27.94
N LEU A 728 9.96 22.76 28.12
CA LEU A 728 9.28 24.05 27.92
C LEU A 728 9.83 25.13 28.86
N ASP A 729 9.96 24.85 30.16
CA ASP A 729 10.48 25.80 31.14
C ASP A 729 11.90 26.27 30.79
N GLU A 730 12.77 25.36 30.36
CA GLU A 730 14.13 25.74 29.97
C GLU A 730 14.15 26.48 28.62
N ALA A 731 13.41 26.01 27.62
CA ALA A 731 13.40 26.59 26.27
C ALA A 731 12.87 28.03 26.29
N HIS A 732 11.79 28.27 27.03
CA HIS A 732 11.19 29.60 27.15
C HIS A 732 12.10 30.61 27.87
N LYS A 733 12.99 30.18 28.78
CA LYS A 733 14.03 31.07 29.37
C LYS A 733 15.00 31.60 28.31
N HIS A 734 15.23 30.84 27.25
CA HIS A 734 16.09 31.20 26.12
C HIS A 734 15.31 31.76 24.93
N ASN A 735 13.98 31.98 25.08
CA ASN A 735 13.08 32.46 24.03
C ASN A 735 13.04 31.54 22.79
N ILE A 736 13.09 30.23 23.02
CA ILE A 736 12.95 29.19 22.00
C ILE A 736 11.50 28.72 21.98
N LYS A 737 10.91 28.59 20.79
CA LYS A 737 9.58 28.01 20.58
C LYS A 737 9.68 26.49 20.50
N VAL A 738 8.79 25.77 21.18
CA VAL A 738 8.82 24.30 21.24
C VAL A 738 7.52 23.72 20.73
N PHE A 739 7.62 22.76 19.81
CA PHE A 739 6.53 21.88 19.45
C PHE A 739 6.91 20.42 19.74
N PHE A 740 5.89 19.59 19.95
CA PHE A 740 6.09 18.18 20.28
C PHE A 740 5.57 17.29 19.18
N TYR A 741 6.38 16.30 18.81
CA TYR A 741 6.06 15.26 17.84
C TYR A 741 4.98 14.30 18.38
N PHE A 742 4.05 13.96 17.50
CA PHE A 742 2.99 12.97 17.66
C PHE A 742 2.92 12.14 16.38
N SER A 743 3.09 10.82 16.46
CA SER A 743 2.62 9.93 15.40
C SER A 743 1.09 10.04 15.24
N GLY A 744 0.63 10.16 14.00
CA GLY A 744 -0.77 10.38 13.65
C GLY A 744 -1.61 9.13 13.82
N THR A 745 -1.17 8.02 13.23
CA THR A 745 -1.82 6.69 13.31
C THR A 745 -0.86 5.54 13.57
N GLU A 746 0.43 5.74 13.33
CA GLU A 746 1.47 4.73 13.54
C GLU A 746 1.76 4.55 15.04
N ILE A 747 1.80 3.31 15.49
CA ILE A 747 2.11 2.93 16.86
C ILE A 747 3.03 1.71 16.83
N GLU A 748 4.29 1.94 17.18
CA GLU A 748 5.33 0.93 17.27
C GLU A 748 5.28 0.15 18.57
N THR A 749 5.71 -1.11 18.50
CA THR A 749 5.96 -1.96 19.67
C THR A 749 7.42 -2.39 19.66
N PRO A 750 8.31 -1.65 20.34
CA PRO A 750 9.72 -2.02 20.43
C PRO A 750 9.89 -3.36 21.17
N ASN A 751 10.92 -4.13 20.81
CA ASN A 751 11.20 -5.45 21.39
C ASN A 751 10.00 -6.42 21.29
N TYR A 752 9.23 -6.35 20.22
CA TYR A 752 8.04 -7.17 19.98
C TYR A 752 8.26 -8.67 20.22
N PRO A 753 9.38 -9.32 19.77
CA PRO A 753 9.58 -10.76 20.01
C PRO A 753 9.55 -11.18 21.48
N ASP A 754 9.93 -10.29 22.40
CA ASP A 754 10.01 -10.58 23.83
C ASP A 754 8.71 -10.22 24.58
N ARG A 755 7.88 -9.34 24.02
CA ARG A 755 6.64 -8.83 24.64
C ARG A 755 5.49 -8.64 23.64
N PRO A 756 5.18 -9.64 22.80
CA PRO A 756 4.27 -9.46 21.69
C PRO A 756 2.83 -9.20 22.15
N GLU A 757 2.47 -9.51 23.40
CA GLU A 757 1.18 -9.21 24.05
C GLU A 757 0.93 -7.72 24.29
N THR A 758 2.00 -6.92 24.28
CA THR A 758 1.91 -5.48 24.52
C THR A 758 1.63 -4.68 23.25
N SER A 759 1.55 -5.30 22.07
CA SER A 759 1.29 -4.57 20.83
C SER A 759 -0.13 -4.01 20.76
N ILE A 760 -0.27 -2.87 20.09
CA ILE A 760 -1.57 -2.17 20.05
C ILE A 760 -2.66 -3.02 19.41
N GLU A 761 -2.33 -3.84 18.40
CA GLU A 761 -3.28 -4.79 17.79
C GLU A 761 -3.88 -5.75 18.81
N LYS A 762 -3.10 -6.19 19.82
CA LYS A 762 -3.57 -7.12 20.84
C LYS A 762 -4.24 -6.43 22.01
N VAL A 763 -3.75 -5.27 22.40
CA VAL A 763 -4.30 -4.50 23.53
C VAL A 763 -5.59 -3.79 23.12
N HIS A 764 -5.62 -3.25 21.90
CA HIS A 764 -6.71 -2.47 21.33
C HIS A 764 -6.99 -2.89 19.88
N PRO A 765 -7.43 -4.14 19.64
CA PRO A 765 -7.81 -4.60 18.28
C PRO A 765 -8.92 -3.74 17.66
N ASP A 766 -9.77 -3.14 18.50
CA ASP A 766 -10.83 -2.21 18.11
C ASP A 766 -10.32 -0.85 17.62
N TRP A 767 -9.02 -0.56 17.73
CA TRP A 767 -8.42 0.66 17.21
C TRP A 767 -7.87 0.49 15.80
N MET A 768 -7.74 -0.73 15.30
CA MET A 768 -6.94 -0.99 14.11
C MET A 768 -7.56 -0.45 12.82
N GLN A 769 -6.71 0.04 11.92
CA GLN A 769 -7.05 0.10 10.51
C GLN A 769 -7.15 -1.32 9.95
N ILE A 770 -8.13 -1.57 9.11
CA ILE A 770 -8.41 -2.84 8.45
C ILE A 770 -8.28 -2.63 6.94
N ASP A 771 -7.57 -3.52 6.26
CA ASP A 771 -7.48 -3.49 4.80
C ASP A 771 -8.75 -4.02 4.12
N GLN A 772 -8.83 -3.88 2.79
CA GLN A 772 -9.97 -4.35 2.01
C GLN A 772 -10.19 -5.87 2.04
N PHE A 773 -9.22 -6.63 2.55
CA PHE A 773 -9.30 -8.08 2.72
C PHE A 773 -9.71 -8.49 4.13
N GLY A 774 -9.95 -7.52 5.02
CA GLY A 774 -10.35 -7.75 6.40
C GLY A 774 -9.18 -8.01 7.37
N LYS A 775 -7.93 -7.76 6.97
CA LYS A 775 -6.75 -7.96 7.83
C LYS A 775 -6.33 -6.63 8.50
N PRO A 776 -5.96 -6.64 9.80
CA PRO A 776 -5.39 -5.47 10.47
C PRO A 776 -4.11 -4.96 9.81
N MET A 777 -3.93 -3.65 9.76
CA MET A 777 -2.71 -2.99 9.28
C MET A 777 -1.62 -3.01 10.36
N THR A 778 -1.21 -4.22 10.74
CA THR A 778 -0.02 -4.50 11.55
C THR A 778 1.03 -5.19 10.70
N PHE A 779 2.29 -4.86 10.94
CA PHE A 779 3.47 -5.45 10.32
C PHE A 779 4.43 -5.90 11.41
N LEU A 780 4.76 -7.19 11.40
CA LEU A 780 5.67 -7.79 12.38
C LEU A 780 7.14 -7.49 12.00
N PRO A 781 8.09 -7.68 12.95
CA PRO A 781 9.48 -7.38 12.67
C PRO A 781 9.99 -8.17 11.45
N GLY A 782 10.48 -7.44 10.44
CA GLY A 782 10.97 -8.00 9.17
C GLY A 782 9.91 -8.29 8.11
N GLU A 783 8.62 -7.98 8.34
CA GLU A 783 7.56 -8.10 7.31
C GLU A 783 7.60 -6.95 6.31
N ILE A 784 8.11 -5.78 6.70
CA ILE A 784 8.27 -4.61 5.84
C ILE A 784 9.72 -4.14 5.86
N ASP A 785 10.25 -3.79 4.68
CA ASP A 785 11.60 -3.24 4.53
C ASP A 785 11.56 -1.72 4.66
N ALA A 786 11.40 -1.25 5.91
CA ALA A 786 11.35 0.16 6.26
C ALA A 786 12.63 0.57 6.98
N PHE A 787 13.33 1.58 6.46
CA PHE A 787 14.61 2.03 7.03
C PHE A 787 14.48 2.66 8.43
N TRP A 788 13.27 3.07 8.81
CA TRP A 788 12.97 3.68 10.12
C TRP A 788 12.60 2.65 11.20
N LEU A 789 12.27 1.41 10.82
CA LEU A 789 11.88 0.37 11.77
C LEU A 789 13.06 -0.48 12.22
N GLU A 790 13.20 -0.64 13.54
CA GLU A 790 14.20 -1.55 14.09
C GLU A 790 13.83 -3.03 13.82
N PRO A 791 14.80 -3.95 13.65
CA PRO A 791 14.55 -5.35 13.34
C PRO A 791 13.73 -6.15 14.38
N THR A 792 13.47 -5.58 15.55
CA THR A 792 12.69 -6.19 16.65
C THR A 792 11.41 -5.42 16.95
N THR A 793 11.05 -4.42 16.14
CA THR A 793 9.87 -3.59 16.35
C THR A 793 8.74 -4.05 15.45
N ALA A 794 7.53 -4.19 16.02
CA ALA A 794 6.30 -4.33 15.24
C ALA A 794 5.69 -2.95 15.01
N ASP A 795 5.08 -2.75 13.85
CA ASP A 795 4.47 -1.49 13.45
C ASP A 795 2.97 -1.68 13.20
N ALA A 796 2.14 -0.81 13.76
CA ALA A 796 0.69 -0.98 13.78
C ALA A 796 -0.03 0.34 13.54
N TRP A 797 -1.03 0.31 12.67
CA TRP A 797 -1.72 1.52 12.21
C TRP A 797 -3.15 1.60 12.75
N ALA A 798 -3.41 2.61 13.58
CA ALA A 798 -4.71 2.86 14.21
C ALA A 798 -5.64 3.69 13.32
N ASN A 799 -6.95 3.48 13.45
CA ASN A 799 -7.98 4.16 12.68
C ASN A 799 -8.35 5.50 13.35
N PRO A 800 -8.24 6.65 12.66
CA PRO A 800 -8.56 7.97 13.21
C PRO A 800 -10.05 8.15 13.59
N LEU A 801 -10.93 7.24 13.18
CA LEU A 801 -12.35 7.20 13.54
C LEU A 801 -12.64 6.27 14.74
N ALA A 802 -11.69 5.43 15.16
CA ALA A 802 -11.87 4.58 16.33
C ALA A 802 -12.01 5.45 17.59
N PRO A 803 -13.14 5.39 18.32
CA PRO A 803 -13.43 6.34 19.40
C PRO A 803 -12.37 6.35 20.52
N GLY A 804 -11.84 5.17 20.89
CA GLY A 804 -10.83 5.03 21.94
C GLY A 804 -9.50 5.69 21.55
N PHE A 805 -8.98 5.34 20.37
CA PHE A 805 -7.77 5.93 19.83
C PHE A 805 -7.89 7.45 19.67
N ARG A 806 -8.98 7.90 19.04
CA ARG A 806 -9.24 9.32 18.79
C ARG A 806 -9.26 10.12 20.09
N GLU A 807 -9.96 9.65 21.13
CA GLU A 807 -10.00 10.36 22.42
C GLU A 807 -8.63 10.37 23.12
N ALA A 808 -7.87 9.28 23.02
CA ALA A 808 -6.54 9.18 23.63
C ALA A 808 -5.57 10.21 23.04
N ILE A 809 -5.47 10.31 21.71
CA ILE A 809 -4.59 11.28 21.04
C ILE A 809 -5.01 12.72 21.36
N MET A 810 -6.30 13.02 21.26
CA MET A 810 -6.82 14.37 21.51
C MET A 810 -6.58 14.82 22.97
N THR A 811 -6.76 13.91 23.94
CA THR A 811 -6.49 14.19 25.36
C THR A 811 -5.01 14.47 25.60
N ARG A 812 -4.11 13.73 24.95
CA ARG A 812 -2.67 13.99 25.05
C ARG A 812 -2.27 15.32 24.45
N ALA A 813 -2.80 15.65 23.27
CA ALA A 813 -2.60 16.93 22.62
C ALA A 813 -3.02 18.10 23.53
N GLU A 814 -4.21 18.01 24.15
CA GLU A 814 -4.63 18.98 25.16
C GLU A 814 -3.70 19.05 26.37
N GLY A 815 -3.23 17.90 26.87
CA GLY A 815 -2.32 17.81 28.00
C GLY A 815 -1.02 18.58 27.75
N ILE A 816 -0.40 18.35 26.59
CA ILE A 816 0.80 19.07 26.15
C ILE A 816 0.52 20.57 25.97
N ALA A 817 -0.63 20.94 25.38
CA ALA A 817 -1.03 22.33 25.26
C ALA A 817 -1.23 23.03 26.61
N LYS A 818 -1.77 22.34 27.63
CA LYS A 818 -1.94 22.84 29.03
C LYS A 818 -0.60 23.21 29.66
N LEU A 819 0.48 22.51 29.30
CA LEU A 819 1.82 22.76 29.82
C LEU A 819 2.47 24.00 29.20
N GLY A 820 1.93 24.52 28.10
CA GLY A 820 2.42 25.72 27.44
C GLY A 820 3.17 25.47 26.13
N ALA A 821 3.00 24.31 25.49
CA ALA A 821 3.58 24.04 24.18
C ALA A 821 3.19 25.10 23.14
N ASP A 822 4.14 25.48 22.29
CA ASP A 822 3.91 26.43 21.19
C ASP A 822 3.32 25.73 19.95
N GLY A 823 3.52 24.43 19.81
CA GLY A 823 2.89 23.64 18.75
C GLY A 823 2.77 22.15 19.06
N ILE A 824 1.96 21.47 18.26
CA ILE A 824 1.81 20.02 18.21
C ILE A 824 2.02 19.62 16.76
N PHE A 825 2.97 18.71 16.56
CA PHE A 825 3.41 18.26 15.25
C PHE A 825 2.92 16.84 15.03
N VAL A 826 1.97 16.66 14.13
CA VAL A 826 1.32 15.37 13.85
C VAL A 826 1.91 14.80 12.56
N ASP A 827 2.69 13.75 12.72
CA ASP A 827 3.31 13.01 11.62
C ASP A 827 2.39 11.88 11.12
N VAL A 828 2.62 11.39 9.90
CA VAL A 828 1.94 10.26 9.26
C VAL A 828 0.41 10.19 9.50
N PRO A 829 -0.36 11.26 9.22
CA PRO A 829 -1.82 11.23 9.31
C PRO A 829 -2.40 10.47 8.11
N TYR A 830 -2.18 9.15 8.05
CA TYR A 830 -2.47 8.33 6.88
C TYR A 830 -3.49 7.24 7.16
N TYR A 831 -4.31 6.97 6.16
CA TYR A 831 -4.81 5.62 5.95
C TYR A 831 -3.68 4.82 5.30
N TYR A 832 -3.09 3.89 6.05
CA TYR A 832 -1.87 3.24 5.60
C TYR A 832 -2.12 2.40 4.35
N ARG A 833 -1.14 2.41 3.46
CA ARG A 833 -1.13 1.58 2.26
C ARG A 833 0.23 0.90 2.16
N TYR A 834 0.22 -0.42 2.07
CA TYR A 834 1.40 -1.22 1.80
C TYR A 834 1.12 -2.18 0.65
N GLU A 835 1.90 -2.08 -0.42
CA GLU A 835 1.69 -2.83 -1.68
C GLU A 835 0.24 -2.70 -2.20
N ASP A 836 -0.51 -3.80 -2.16
CA ASP A 836 -1.91 -3.91 -2.56
C ASP A 836 -2.88 -3.80 -1.38
N ARG A 837 -2.44 -3.67 -0.13
CA ARG A 837 -3.29 -3.50 1.06
C ARG A 837 -3.64 -2.04 1.26
N TRP A 838 -4.91 -1.69 1.15
CA TRP A 838 -5.45 -0.34 1.30
C TRP A 838 -6.32 -0.24 2.54
N ALA A 839 -6.02 0.72 3.39
CA ALA A 839 -6.90 1.09 4.49
C ALA A 839 -7.78 2.33 4.15
N ASP A 840 -8.91 2.54 4.82
CA ASP A 840 -9.49 1.69 5.86
C ASP A 840 -10.86 1.14 5.44
N PHE A 841 -11.08 -0.14 5.75
CA PHE A 841 -12.30 -0.91 5.48
C PHE A 841 -12.94 -1.46 6.76
N SER A 842 -12.56 -0.95 7.93
CA SER A 842 -13.20 -1.29 9.19
C SER A 842 -14.68 -0.87 9.23
N ASP A 843 -15.44 -1.41 10.18
CA ASP A 843 -16.84 -1.04 10.40
C ASP A 843 -17.03 0.45 10.72
N TYR A 844 -16.03 1.10 11.35
CA TYR A 844 -16.06 2.54 11.61
C TYR A 844 -16.08 3.32 10.30
N SER A 845 -15.17 2.98 9.37
CA SER A 845 -15.11 3.63 8.07
C SER A 845 -16.30 3.26 7.19
N ALA A 846 -16.77 2.01 7.25
CA ALA A 846 -17.96 1.58 6.51
C ALA A 846 -19.19 2.40 6.91
N THR A 847 -19.41 2.55 8.22
CA THR A 847 -20.52 3.31 8.78
C THR A 847 -20.41 4.80 8.45
N ALA A 848 -19.23 5.39 8.69
CA ALA A 848 -19.00 6.81 8.45
C ALA A 848 -19.08 7.17 6.96
N PHE A 849 -18.52 6.35 6.08
CA PHE A 849 -18.58 6.53 4.63
C PHE A 849 -20.01 6.44 4.11
N LYS A 850 -20.77 5.43 4.55
CA LYS A 850 -22.19 5.28 4.17
C LYS A 850 -23.03 6.46 4.62
N ALA A 851 -22.82 6.93 5.84
CA ALA A 851 -23.51 8.10 6.38
C ALA A 851 -23.16 9.38 5.61
N ALA A 852 -21.90 9.55 5.21
CA ALA A 852 -21.39 10.73 4.50
C ALA A 852 -21.83 10.80 3.04
N THR A 853 -21.81 9.65 2.33
CA THR A 853 -21.90 9.62 0.86
C THR A 853 -23.13 8.89 0.34
N GLY A 854 -23.76 8.04 1.16
CA GLY A 854 -24.84 7.14 0.76
C GLY A 854 -24.35 5.87 0.03
N PHE A 855 -23.07 5.77 -0.32
CA PHE A 855 -22.47 4.58 -0.92
C PHE A 855 -21.98 3.61 0.15
N ASP A 856 -22.10 2.31 -0.12
CA ASP A 856 -21.36 1.30 0.65
C ASP A 856 -19.89 1.36 0.24
N LEU A 857 -18.97 0.99 1.14
CA LEU A 857 -17.55 0.94 0.80
C LEU A 857 -17.35 0.08 -0.47
N PRO A 858 -16.46 0.51 -1.37
CA PRO A 858 -16.22 -0.21 -2.61
C PRO A 858 -15.66 -1.60 -2.31
N LYS A 859 -16.37 -2.67 -2.70
CA LYS A 859 -15.95 -4.07 -2.45
C LYS A 859 -14.73 -4.50 -3.26
N ALA A 860 -14.44 -3.78 -4.33
CA ALA A 860 -13.24 -3.91 -5.14
C ALA A 860 -12.76 -2.48 -5.45
N LEU A 861 -11.44 -2.28 -5.50
CA LEU A 861 -10.81 -1.00 -5.87
C LEU A 861 -10.92 -0.76 -7.41
N GLU A 862 -12.10 -1.01 -7.97
CA GLU A 862 -12.44 -0.75 -9.36
C GLU A 862 -12.38 0.76 -9.62
N LYS A 863 -11.36 1.17 -10.37
CA LYS A 863 -10.93 2.57 -10.52
C LYS A 863 -11.90 3.48 -11.31
N ASP A 864 -13.06 2.95 -11.71
CA ASP A 864 -14.05 3.59 -12.58
C ASP A 864 -15.46 3.71 -11.95
N GLY A 865 -15.63 3.35 -10.69
CA GLY A 865 -16.90 3.48 -9.96
C GLY A 865 -17.05 4.78 -9.16
N LYS A 866 -18.24 5.40 -9.19
CA LYS A 866 -18.55 6.60 -8.37
C LYS A 866 -18.38 6.39 -6.87
N ALA A 867 -18.66 5.19 -6.37
CA ALA A 867 -18.45 4.83 -4.97
C ALA A 867 -16.95 4.87 -4.62
N PHE A 868 -16.10 4.40 -5.52
CA PHE A 868 -14.66 4.42 -5.35
C PHE A 868 -14.09 5.85 -5.39
N TRP A 869 -14.52 6.69 -6.33
CA TRP A 869 -14.13 8.11 -6.35
C TRP A 869 -14.60 8.85 -5.10
N ALA A 870 -15.84 8.61 -4.68
CA ALA A 870 -16.37 9.18 -3.44
C ALA A 870 -15.57 8.72 -2.21
N TRP A 871 -15.09 7.48 -2.21
CA TRP A 871 -14.25 6.94 -1.13
C TRP A 871 -12.87 7.62 -1.09
N LEU A 872 -12.23 7.85 -2.23
CA LEU A 872 -10.96 8.58 -2.31
C LEU A 872 -11.09 9.99 -1.68
N GLU A 873 -12.07 10.77 -2.13
CA GLU A 873 -12.31 12.12 -1.59
C GLU A 873 -12.73 12.11 -0.12
N TRP A 874 -13.55 11.13 0.28
CA TRP A 874 -14.05 11.05 1.66
C TRP A 874 -12.91 10.87 2.67
N ARG A 875 -11.90 10.04 2.37
CA ARG A 875 -10.74 9.83 3.25
C ARG A 875 -9.99 11.15 3.53
N GLU A 876 -9.81 12.00 2.51
CA GLU A 876 -9.20 13.33 2.68
C GLU A 876 -10.05 14.22 3.63
N THR A 877 -11.38 14.09 3.59
CA THR A 877 -12.26 14.86 4.49
C THR A 877 -12.23 14.39 5.93
N VAL A 878 -11.98 13.10 6.18
CA VAL A 878 -11.83 12.57 7.55
C VAL A 878 -10.66 13.26 8.23
N TRP A 879 -9.53 13.42 7.53
CA TRP A 879 -8.35 14.09 8.06
C TRP A 879 -8.55 15.58 8.33
N ARG A 880 -9.20 16.30 7.42
CA ARG A 880 -9.59 17.69 7.67
C ARG A 880 -10.40 17.82 8.96
N ASP A 881 -11.37 16.93 9.17
CA ASP A 881 -12.25 16.98 10.35
C ASP A 881 -11.52 16.53 11.62
N TYR A 882 -10.60 15.57 11.52
CA TYR A 882 -9.65 15.20 12.57
C TYR A 882 -8.84 16.41 13.06
N PHE A 883 -8.16 17.09 12.14
CA PHE A 883 -7.35 18.26 12.49
C PHE A 883 -8.20 19.43 13.00
N ALA A 884 -9.40 19.64 12.45
CA ALA A 884 -10.29 20.71 12.91
C ALA A 884 -10.75 20.49 14.36
N GLU A 885 -11.04 19.24 14.74
CA GLU A 885 -11.35 18.89 16.12
C GLU A 885 -10.13 19.09 17.03
N MET A 886 -8.97 18.54 16.66
CA MET A 886 -7.74 18.67 17.44
C MET A 886 -7.43 20.14 17.71
N ARG A 887 -7.43 20.96 16.65
CA ARG A 887 -7.24 22.40 16.74
C ARG A 887 -8.24 23.04 17.70
N SER A 888 -9.53 22.72 17.56
CA SER A 888 -10.57 23.27 18.44
C SER A 888 -10.32 22.92 19.90
N ARG A 889 -9.97 21.67 20.22
CA ARG A 889 -9.72 21.20 21.59
C ARG A 889 -8.47 21.81 22.19
N VAL A 890 -7.37 21.78 21.45
CA VAL A 890 -6.08 22.36 21.83
C VAL A 890 -6.20 23.87 22.05
N GLN A 891 -6.84 24.61 21.14
CA GLN A 891 -6.97 26.06 21.24
C GLN A 891 -7.97 26.51 22.31
N ALA A 892 -8.94 25.64 22.70
CA ALA A 892 -9.81 25.90 23.85
C ALA A 892 -9.03 25.92 25.18
N VAL A 893 -7.92 25.18 25.23
CA VAL A 893 -7.01 25.11 26.37
C VAL A 893 -5.93 26.20 26.29
N ASN A 894 -5.25 26.28 25.15
CA ASN A 894 -4.19 27.24 24.90
C ASN A 894 -4.32 27.79 23.46
N PRO A 895 -4.84 29.01 23.27
CA PRO A 895 -5.13 29.57 21.95
C PRO A 895 -3.89 29.91 21.11
N ASN A 896 -2.69 29.81 21.70
CA ASN A 896 -1.43 30.08 21.02
C ASN A 896 -0.71 28.82 20.54
N THR A 897 -1.18 27.62 20.91
CA THR A 897 -0.59 26.36 20.45
C THR A 897 -1.00 26.10 19.00
N LEU A 898 -0.01 25.94 18.12
CA LEU A 898 -0.18 25.65 16.70
C LEU A 898 -0.46 24.16 16.47
N ILE A 899 -1.29 23.85 15.47
CA ILE A 899 -1.40 22.49 14.93
C ILE A 899 -0.61 22.41 13.62
N ILE A 900 0.40 21.55 13.60
CA ILE A 900 1.29 21.32 12.47
C ILE A 900 1.01 19.90 11.97
N SER A 901 0.77 19.75 10.67
CA SER A 901 0.71 18.43 10.03
C SER A 901 1.97 18.20 9.21
N GLU A 902 2.65 17.08 9.45
CA GLU A 902 3.65 16.58 8.49
C GLU A 902 2.95 15.94 7.30
N GLU A 903 3.62 15.99 6.16
CA GLU A 903 3.30 15.11 5.05
C GLU A 903 4.50 14.67 4.22
N TYR A 904 4.39 13.45 3.74
CA TYR A 904 5.16 12.85 2.68
C TYR A 904 4.21 12.08 1.77
N PRO A 905 4.28 12.21 0.43
CA PRO A 905 5.26 12.91 -0.41
C PRO A 905 4.66 14.10 -1.21
N GLY A 906 3.58 14.71 -0.71
CA GLY A 906 3.03 15.94 -1.28
C GLY A 906 1.99 15.72 -2.39
N SER A 907 2.20 16.34 -3.55
CA SER A 907 1.17 16.52 -4.62
C SER A 907 1.02 15.38 -5.63
N THR A 908 1.72 14.26 -5.45
CA THR A 908 1.75 13.13 -6.40
C THR A 908 0.57 12.18 -6.24
N PRO A 909 0.03 11.57 -7.31
CA PRO A 909 -1.16 10.72 -7.25
C PRO A 909 -0.91 9.39 -6.56
N SER A 910 0.29 8.80 -6.74
CA SER A 910 0.66 7.50 -6.15
C SER A 910 0.45 7.49 -4.64
N ASP A 911 0.66 8.65 -4.02
CA ASP A 911 0.88 8.72 -2.60
C ASP A 911 -0.24 9.46 -1.88
N THR A 912 -0.71 10.62 -2.39
CA THR A 912 -1.93 11.26 -1.85
C THR A 912 -3.12 10.31 -1.92
N LEU A 913 -3.26 9.58 -3.04
CA LEU A 913 -4.33 8.60 -3.17
C LEU A 913 -4.07 7.38 -2.30
N GLY A 914 -2.83 6.93 -2.16
CA GLY A 914 -2.49 5.80 -1.30
C GLY A 914 -2.84 6.07 0.16
N THR A 915 -2.32 7.16 0.71
CA THR A 915 -2.44 7.53 2.13
C THR A 915 -3.81 8.11 2.48
N GLY A 916 -4.60 8.54 1.50
CA GLY A 916 -5.89 9.19 1.74
C GLY A 916 -5.77 10.56 2.43
N PHE A 917 -4.58 11.19 2.39
CA PHE A 917 -4.31 12.49 2.97
C PHE A 917 -3.91 13.51 1.90
N ASP A 918 -4.71 14.58 1.74
CA ASP A 918 -4.39 15.71 0.88
C ASP A 918 -4.21 16.99 1.71
N PRO A 919 -3.00 17.58 1.78
CA PRO A 919 -2.74 18.77 2.57
C PRO A 919 -3.51 20.00 2.07
N ALA A 920 -3.89 20.07 0.78
CA ALA A 920 -4.69 21.17 0.28
C ALA A 920 -6.10 21.15 0.89
N VAL A 921 -6.59 19.97 1.24
CA VAL A 921 -7.88 19.77 1.93
C VAL A 921 -7.71 20.03 3.44
N ALA A 922 -6.58 19.64 4.02
CA ALA A 922 -6.28 19.85 5.44
C ALA A 922 -5.84 21.29 5.79
N ASP A 923 -5.33 22.09 4.84
CA ASP A 923 -4.81 23.46 5.02
C ASP A 923 -5.77 24.40 5.79
N ALA A 924 -7.08 24.21 5.63
CA ALA A 924 -8.08 24.99 6.37
C ALA A 924 -8.16 24.63 7.87
N ALA A 925 -7.80 23.40 8.22
CA ALA A 925 -7.94 22.81 9.55
C ALA A 925 -6.66 22.93 10.39
N VAL A 926 -5.49 23.04 9.77
CA VAL A 926 -4.19 23.17 10.45
C VAL A 926 -3.68 24.63 10.49
N ASP A 927 -2.62 24.85 11.24
CA ASP A 927 -1.89 26.12 11.30
C ASP A 927 -0.64 26.12 10.42
N VAL A 928 0.00 24.96 10.25
CA VAL A 928 1.19 24.76 9.41
C VAL A 928 1.07 23.42 8.68
N VAL A 929 1.46 23.40 7.41
CA VAL A 929 1.75 22.17 6.67
C VAL A 929 3.27 22.06 6.52
N ALA A 930 3.84 20.98 7.01
CA ALA A 930 5.25 20.70 6.99
C ALA A 930 5.53 19.56 5.99
N HIS A 931 6.16 19.91 4.87
CA HIS A 931 6.45 18.94 3.82
C HIS A 931 7.79 18.26 4.04
N GLU A 932 7.76 16.93 4.16
CA GLU A 932 8.95 16.08 4.16
C GLU A 932 9.51 15.90 2.75
N TYR A 933 10.77 16.29 2.58
CA TYR A 933 11.46 16.30 1.31
C TYR A 933 12.72 15.42 1.34
N GLY A 934 12.65 14.26 0.69
CA GLY A 934 13.71 13.24 0.66
C GLY A 934 14.40 13.03 -0.71
N HIS A 935 14.28 13.96 -1.67
CA HIS A 935 14.75 13.69 -3.04
C HIS A 935 16.26 13.46 -3.12
N LYS A 936 16.66 12.26 -3.55
CA LYS A 936 18.05 11.81 -3.78
C LYS A 936 18.98 11.91 -2.57
N GLN A 937 18.46 11.91 -1.35
CA GLN A 937 19.28 11.90 -0.14
C GLN A 937 20.28 10.73 -0.13
N ASP A 938 19.86 9.55 -0.60
CA ASP A 938 20.70 8.34 -0.71
C ASP A 938 21.69 8.37 -1.88
N GLU A 939 21.52 9.32 -2.81
CA GLU A 939 22.41 9.55 -3.97
C GLU A 939 23.42 10.70 -3.71
N GLY A 940 23.49 11.19 -2.47
CA GLY A 940 24.37 12.30 -2.08
C GLY A 940 23.68 13.66 -1.93
N GLY A 941 22.34 13.71 -1.93
CA GLY A 941 21.56 14.94 -1.73
C GLY A 941 21.59 15.89 -2.92
N ALA A 942 21.54 17.21 -2.68
CA ALA A 942 21.60 18.23 -3.74
C ALA A 942 22.88 18.14 -4.60
N VAL A 943 23.88 17.37 -4.15
CA VAL A 943 25.10 17.05 -4.91
C VAL A 943 24.81 16.39 -6.26
N ALA A 944 23.79 15.56 -6.32
CA ALA A 944 23.40 14.82 -7.51
C ALA A 944 22.34 15.56 -8.36
N TYR A 945 21.97 16.80 -8.00
CA TYR A 945 20.84 17.48 -8.64
C TYR A 945 21.23 18.06 -10.00
N THR A 946 20.44 17.70 -11.00
CA THR A 946 20.35 18.38 -12.28
C THR A 946 19.41 19.59 -12.20
N LEU A 947 19.34 20.39 -13.26
CA LEU A 947 18.35 21.47 -13.34
C LEU A 947 16.90 20.96 -13.20
N ASP A 948 16.62 19.77 -13.73
CA ASP A 948 15.28 19.19 -13.63
C ASP A 948 14.98 18.69 -12.22
N ASP A 949 15.98 18.20 -11.47
CA ASP A 949 15.82 17.87 -10.05
C ASP A 949 15.46 19.13 -9.23
N TRP A 950 16.16 20.24 -9.46
CA TRP A 950 15.81 21.52 -8.81
C TRP A 950 14.41 22.00 -9.19
N ARG A 951 13.97 21.77 -10.44
CA ARG A 951 12.62 22.13 -10.89
C ARG A 951 11.56 21.31 -10.17
N ILE A 952 11.81 20.04 -9.90
CA ILE A 952 10.92 19.19 -9.09
C ILE A 952 10.77 19.78 -7.69
N THR A 953 11.89 20.11 -7.02
CA THR A 953 11.85 20.78 -5.70
C THR A 953 10.99 22.04 -5.74
N ARG A 954 11.23 22.87 -6.76
CA ARG A 954 10.51 24.12 -6.98
C ARG A 954 9.02 23.86 -7.20
N ASP A 955 8.65 22.94 -8.09
CA ASP A 955 7.26 22.64 -8.45
C ASP A 955 6.45 22.24 -7.21
N THR A 956 7.07 21.43 -6.35
CA THR A 956 6.51 21.08 -5.04
C THR A 956 6.33 22.33 -4.17
N TYR A 957 7.35 23.18 -4.05
CA TYR A 957 7.23 24.44 -3.30
C TYR A 957 6.22 25.42 -3.89
N LYS A 958 5.96 25.40 -5.20
CA LYS A 958 4.92 26.22 -5.84
C LYS A 958 3.53 25.77 -5.46
N TRP A 959 3.31 24.46 -5.40
CA TRP A 959 2.10 23.91 -4.85
C TRP A 959 1.94 24.31 -3.37
N TYR A 960 3.02 24.18 -2.61
CA TYR A 960 3.24 24.81 -1.30
C TYR A 960 3.46 26.32 -1.34
N GLN A 961 2.99 27.05 -2.34
CA GLN A 961 2.79 28.50 -2.25
C GLN A 961 1.31 28.89 -2.44
N GLY A 962 0.52 28.00 -3.04
CA GLY A 962 -0.90 28.17 -3.35
C GLY A 962 -1.94 28.06 -2.23
N MET A 963 -1.69 27.25 -1.23
CA MET A 963 -2.49 27.10 -0.01
C MET A 963 -2.18 28.24 0.98
N ALA A 964 -3.03 28.43 1.97
CA ALA A 964 -3.14 29.69 2.72
C ALA A 964 -2.30 29.74 4.00
N ARG A 965 -1.95 28.60 4.58
CA ARG A 965 -1.16 28.55 5.83
C ARG A 965 0.33 28.46 5.55
N ASN A 966 1.15 28.97 6.47
CA ASN A 966 2.61 29.02 6.32
C ASN A 966 3.17 27.60 6.15
N ARG A 967 4.10 27.42 5.21
CA ARG A 967 4.61 26.10 4.81
C ARG A 967 6.03 25.87 5.32
N TRP A 968 6.28 24.70 5.89
CA TRP A 968 7.60 24.25 6.33
C TRP A 968 8.13 23.19 5.39
N SER A 969 9.45 23.08 5.24
CA SER A 969 10.09 22.01 4.49
C SER A 969 11.07 21.29 5.40
N LEU A 970 10.80 20.01 5.65
CA LEU A 970 11.71 19.08 6.28
C LEU A 970 12.69 18.59 5.21
N CYS A 971 13.95 18.97 5.32
CA CYS A 971 14.95 18.70 4.28
C CYS A 971 16.10 17.89 4.86
N TYR A 972 16.32 16.71 4.31
CA TYR A 972 17.44 15.87 4.67
C TYR A 972 18.69 16.26 3.88
N ALA A 973 19.65 16.89 4.55
CA ALA A 973 20.91 17.27 3.94
C ALA A 973 22.02 16.27 4.28
N THR A 974 22.87 15.93 3.32
CA THR A 974 24.00 15.01 3.55
C THR A 974 25.20 15.70 4.20
N ASN A 975 25.34 17.02 3.99
CA ASN A 975 26.45 17.84 4.50
C ASN A 975 26.09 19.35 4.47
N ALA A 976 26.96 20.19 5.03
CA ALA A 976 26.73 21.63 5.12
C ALA A 976 26.51 22.36 3.78
N PRO A 977 27.33 22.15 2.72
CA PRO A 977 27.05 22.75 1.40
C PRO A 977 25.69 22.35 0.81
N ASP A 978 25.31 21.08 0.93
CA ASP A 978 24.01 20.57 0.51
C ASP A 978 22.86 21.25 1.29
N SER A 979 22.96 21.28 2.62
CA SER A 979 22.03 21.99 3.50
C SER A 979 21.89 23.48 3.15
N ARG A 980 23.00 24.14 2.79
CA ARG A 980 23.00 25.54 2.34
C ARG A 980 22.22 25.75 1.05
N ALA A 981 22.35 24.84 0.08
CA ALA A 981 21.63 24.92 -1.19
C ALA A 981 20.12 24.68 -0.99
N LEU A 982 19.75 23.68 -0.18
CA LEU A 982 18.35 23.39 0.18
C LEU A 982 17.73 24.59 0.93
N ALA A 983 18.38 25.12 1.96
CA ALA A 983 17.90 26.31 2.68
C ALA A 983 17.66 27.51 1.73
N ALA A 984 18.55 27.72 0.76
CA ALA A 984 18.44 28.81 -0.20
C ALA A 984 17.19 28.71 -1.08
N ILE A 985 16.87 27.52 -1.63
CA ILE A 985 15.64 27.33 -2.42
C ILE A 985 14.38 27.39 -1.54
N THR A 986 14.43 26.88 -0.32
CA THR A 986 13.32 26.95 0.66
C THR A 986 12.96 28.42 0.96
N TYR A 987 13.95 29.27 1.25
CA TYR A 987 13.73 30.69 1.51
C TYR A 987 13.33 31.50 0.27
N ALA A 988 13.85 31.13 -0.91
CA ALA A 988 13.41 31.74 -2.17
C ALA A 988 11.89 31.60 -2.37
N HIS A 989 11.31 30.50 -1.90
CA HIS A 989 9.88 30.20 -1.99
C HIS A 989 9.06 30.56 -0.74
N GLN A 990 9.69 31.18 0.28
CA GLN A 990 9.05 31.60 1.54
C GLN A 990 8.59 30.43 2.45
N LEU A 991 9.36 29.35 2.49
CA LEU A 991 9.16 28.26 3.45
C LEU A 991 10.16 28.38 4.62
N SER A 992 9.82 27.81 5.78
CA SER A 992 10.81 27.58 6.86
C SER A 992 11.58 26.30 6.59
N PHE A 993 12.87 26.29 6.92
CA PHE A 993 13.79 25.21 6.61
C PHE A 993 14.08 24.38 7.86
N TRP A 994 13.91 23.06 7.78
CA TRP A 994 14.37 22.17 8.82
C TRP A 994 15.82 21.78 8.56
N GLU A 995 16.72 22.12 9.49
CA GLU A 995 18.13 21.76 9.35
C GLU A 995 18.41 20.46 10.09
N THR A 996 18.52 19.38 9.31
CA THR A 996 18.89 18.06 9.81
C THR A 996 19.82 17.34 8.85
N LYS A 997 20.41 16.22 9.30
CA LYS A 997 21.39 15.45 8.54
C LYS A 997 20.83 14.09 8.12
N ALA A 998 20.78 13.83 6.82
CA ALA A 998 20.41 12.52 6.30
C ALA A 998 21.31 11.37 6.84
N PRO A 999 20.76 10.18 7.14
CA PRO A 999 19.34 9.82 7.13
C PRO A 999 18.63 10.07 8.49
N THR A 1000 19.29 10.72 9.45
CA THR A 1000 18.73 10.95 10.79
C THR A 1000 17.84 12.19 10.81
N MET A 1001 16.63 12.06 11.38
CA MET A 1001 15.67 13.15 11.49
C MET A 1001 16.07 14.17 12.56
N LEU A 1002 16.55 13.69 13.70
CA LEU A 1002 16.78 14.48 14.92
C LEU A 1002 18.23 14.34 15.41
N ASP A 1003 18.63 15.25 16.31
CA ASP A 1003 19.92 15.31 17.03
C ASP A 1003 21.16 15.63 16.19
N ASP A 1004 21.21 15.21 14.92
CA ASP A 1004 22.34 15.47 14.04
C ASP A 1004 22.22 16.81 13.28
N SER A 1005 23.38 17.37 12.91
CA SER A 1005 23.47 18.55 12.05
C SER A 1005 24.26 18.21 10.79
N ALA A 1006 23.84 18.76 9.64
CA ALA A 1006 24.62 18.66 8.41
C ALA A 1006 25.95 19.43 8.54
N GLY A 1007 26.05 20.33 9.52
CA GLY A 1007 27.30 20.84 10.06
C GLY A 1007 27.07 21.90 11.13
N THR A 1008 27.57 21.69 12.35
CA THR A 1008 27.29 22.57 13.51
C THR A 1008 27.76 24.03 13.32
N THR A 1009 28.89 24.26 12.64
CA THR A 1009 29.33 25.61 12.26
C THR A 1009 28.34 26.25 11.29
N TRP A 1010 27.92 25.50 10.27
CA TRP A 1010 26.93 25.94 9.29
C TRP A 1010 25.59 26.27 9.95
N ARG A 1011 25.07 25.39 10.82
CA ARG A 1011 23.85 25.64 11.60
C ARG A 1011 23.92 26.95 12.37
N LYS A 1012 25.01 27.21 13.08
CA LYS A 1012 25.21 28.46 13.83
C LYS A 1012 25.23 29.68 12.91
N ASP A 1013 25.90 29.59 11.77
CA ASP A 1013 25.97 30.67 10.79
C ASP A 1013 24.58 30.93 10.16
N LEU A 1014 23.84 29.88 9.82
CA LEU A 1014 22.47 29.94 9.32
C LEU A 1014 21.54 30.62 10.32
N LEU A 1015 21.52 30.18 11.58
CA LEU A 1015 20.66 30.74 12.63
C LEU A 1015 21.01 32.20 12.94
N ALA A 1016 22.30 32.54 12.96
CA ALA A 1016 22.75 33.92 13.10
C ALA A 1016 22.30 34.80 11.93
N TRP A 1017 22.37 34.28 10.70
CA TRP A 1017 21.90 34.98 9.51
C TRP A 1017 20.38 35.18 9.54
N ILE A 1018 19.60 34.16 9.89
CA ILE A 1018 18.13 34.25 10.05
C ILE A 1018 17.77 35.29 11.10
N LYS A 1019 18.45 35.29 12.26
CA LYS A 1019 18.22 36.29 13.31
C LYS A 1019 18.52 37.71 12.84
N ALA A 1020 19.49 37.90 11.94
CA ALA A 1020 19.87 39.21 11.42
C ALA A 1020 19.02 39.66 10.21
N HIS A 1021 18.51 38.73 9.41
CA HIS A 1021 17.95 39.00 8.08
C HIS A 1021 16.59 38.35 7.78
N GLY A 1022 16.14 37.39 8.58
CA GLY A 1022 14.89 36.65 8.39
C GLY A 1022 13.67 37.57 8.28
N ASP A 1023 13.64 38.64 9.07
CA ASP A 1023 12.61 39.69 9.00
C ASP A 1023 12.45 40.30 7.60
N ALA A 1024 13.44 40.24 6.71
CA ALA A 1024 13.29 40.73 5.34
C ALA A 1024 12.27 39.91 4.53
N TYR A 1025 12.14 38.62 4.83
CA TYR A 1025 11.30 37.66 4.09
C TYR A 1025 9.88 37.55 4.66
N ASN A 1026 9.74 37.84 5.96
CA ASN A 1026 8.53 37.63 6.76
C ASN A 1026 7.37 38.51 6.31
N GLY A 1027 6.15 37.97 6.27
CA GLY A 1027 4.94 38.72 5.94
C GLY A 1027 4.85 39.24 4.50
N ALA A 1028 5.69 38.74 3.59
CA ALA A 1028 5.51 38.97 2.16
C ALA A 1028 4.40 38.04 1.62
N ALA A 1029 3.68 38.47 0.57
CA ALA A 1029 2.67 37.66 -0.11
C ALA A 1029 3.04 37.52 -1.59
N PRO A 1030 2.77 36.37 -2.24
CA PRO A 1030 2.99 36.22 -3.67
C PRO A 1030 2.29 37.33 -4.46
N ALA A 1031 3.00 37.92 -5.42
CA ALA A 1031 2.56 39.09 -6.18
C ALA A 1031 2.60 38.87 -7.69
N ALA A 1032 2.70 37.61 -8.12
CA ALA A 1032 2.60 37.23 -9.51
C ALA A 1032 1.23 37.58 -10.11
N GLU A 1033 1.19 37.94 -11.39
CA GLU A 1033 -0.04 38.26 -12.12
C GLU A 1033 -0.66 37.05 -12.82
N VAL A 1034 -0.05 35.87 -12.69
CA VAL A 1034 -0.50 34.63 -13.32
C VAL A 1034 -0.81 33.59 -12.25
N ALA A 1035 -2.00 32.99 -12.31
CA ALA A 1035 -2.35 31.80 -11.55
C ALA A 1035 -2.41 30.58 -12.46
N VAL A 1036 -1.92 29.44 -11.98
CA VAL A 1036 -2.06 28.13 -12.61
C VAL A 1036 -2.88 27.25 -11.66
N VAL A 1037 -4.01 26.71 -12.11
CA VAL A 1037 -4.88 25.93 -11.23
C VAL A 1037 -4.52 24.45 -11.28
N TYR A 1038 -4.16 23.90 -10.13
CA TYR A 1038 -4.02 22.46 -9.91
C TYR A 1038 -5.35 21.88 -9.43
N SER A 1039 -5.85 20.88 -10.15
CA SER A 1039 -7.12 20.23 -9.86
C SER A 1039 -6.90 18.94 -9.09
N ASN A 1040 -7.07 18.99 -7.77
CA ASN A 1040 -7.06 17.80 -6.90
C ASN A 1040 -8.16 16.81 -7.35
N HIS A 1041 -9.33 17.32 -7.72
CA HIS A 1041 -10.45 16.52 -8.22
C HIS A 1041 -10.11 15.78 -9.51
N THR A 1042 -9.54 16.47 -10.51
CA THR A 1042 -9.11 15.81 -11.74
C THR A 1042 -7.97 14.83 -11.47
N ARG A 1043 -7.03 15.14 -10.58
CA ARG A 1043 -5.99 14.18 -10.15
C ARG A 1043 -6.65 12.91 -9.63
N ASN A 1044 -7.62 13.01 -8.72
CA ASN A 1044 -8.25 11.85 -8.09
C ASN A 1044 -8.98 10.96 -9.11
N LEU A 1045 -9.79 11.55 -9.99
CA LEU A 1045 -10.58 10.79 -10.96
C LEU A 1045 -9.75 10.24 -12.13
N THR A 1046 -8.59 10.82 -12.42
CA THR A 1046 -7.72 10.40 -13.54
C THR A 1046 -6.44 9.71 -13.11
N TYR A 1047 -6.21 9.57 -11.80
CA TYR A 1047 -4.93 9.15 -11.24
C TYR A 1047 -3.74 9.99 -11.72
N GLY A 1048 -3.94 11.32 -11.81
CA GLY A 1048 -2.88 12.29 -12.08
C GLY A 1048 -2.68 12.73 -13.52
N ALA A 1049 -3.63 12.51 -14.43
CA ALA A 1049 -3.48 12.90 -15.84
C ALA A 1049 -3.25 14.41 -16.07
N ASN A 1050 -3.58 15.26 -15.09
CA ASN A 1050 -3.33 16.70 -15.14
C ASN A 1050 -1.92 17.13 -14.73
N ILE A 1051 -1.14 16.27 -14.07
CA ILE A 1051 0.19 16.62 -13.52
C ILE A 1051 1.19 16.94 -14.61
N ASP A 1052 1.30 16.10 -15.64
CA ASP A 1052 2.22 16.34 -16.76
C ASP A 1052 1.93 17.68 -17.45
N THR A 1053 0.64 18.04 -17.55
CA THR A 1053 0.23 19.31 -18.15
C THR A 1053 0.55 20.49 -17.23
N LEU A 1054 0.36 20.33 -15.90
CA LEU A 1054 0.75 21.33 -14.92
C LEU A 1054 2.26 21.61 -15.01
N ILE A 1055 3.10 20.57 -14.92
CA ILE A 1055 4.57 20.68 -14.99
C ILE A 1055 4.99 21.33 -16.31
N SER A 1056 4.37 20.93 -17.43
CA SER A 1056 4.66 21.53 -18.74
C SER A 1056 4.34 23.04 -18.78
N VAL A 1057 3.23 23.46 -18.17
CA VAL A 1057 2.86 24.88 -18.05
C VAL A 1057 3.84 25.64 -17.16
N GLN A 1058 4.20 25.09 -16.00
CA GLN A 1058 5.20 25.68 -15.09
C GLN A 1058 6.53 25.92 -15.81
N HIS A 1059 7.05 24.89 -16.49
CA HIS A 1059 8.30 24.98 -17.24
C HIS A 1059 8.23 25.98 -18.40
N ALA A 1060 7.08 26.11 -19.08
CA ALA A 1060 6.90 27.10 -20.14
C ALA A 1060 6.90 28.54 -19.59
N LEU A 1061 6.31 28.76 -18.41
CA LEU A 1061 6.34 30.05 -17.73
C LEU A 1061 7.76 30.41 -17.28
N ASP A 1062 8.54 29.44 -16.81
CA ASP A 1062 9.95 29.66 -16.45
C ASP A 1062 10.81 30.01 -17.65
N ALA A 1063 10.64 29.29 -18.76
CA ALA A 1063 11.36 29.58 -20.00
C ALA A 1063 11.02 30.99 -20.51
N ALA A 1064 9.80 31.47 -20.23
CA ALA A 1064 9.36 32.82 -20.53
C ALA A 1064 9.69 33.86 -19.43
N GLN A 1065 10.29 33.42 -18.30
CA GLN A 1065 10.62 34.26 -17.13
C GLN A 1065 9.40 34.99 -16.55
N ILE A 1066 8.25 34.30 -16.51
CA ILE A 1066 6.98 34.81 -16.01
C ILE A 1066 6.74 34.26 -14.60
N PRO A 1067 6.74 35.08 -13.54
CA PRO A 1067 6.35 34.62 -12.20
C PRO A 1067 4.87 34.20 -12.17
N TYR A 1068 4.56 33.15 -11.43
CA TYR A 1068 3.20 32.60 -11.29
C TYR A 1068 2.96 32.03 -9.89
N VAL A 1069 1.70 31.80 -9.53
CA VAL A 1069 1.27 31.06 -8.34
C VAL A 1069 0.49 29.83 -8.78
N VAL A 1070 0.72 28.68 -8.15
CA VAL A 1070 -0.15 27.50 -8.34
C VAL A 1070 -1.30 27.61 -7.33
N LEU A 1071 -2.55 27.47 -7.75
CA LEU A 1071 -3.72 27.45 -6.85
C LEU A 1071 -4.31 26.05 -6.81
N THR A 1072 -4.68 25.57 -5.63
CA THR A 1072 -5.45 24.34 -5.46
C THR A 1072 -6.94 24.63 -5.48
N GLU A 1073 -7.78 23.62 -5.74
CA GLU A 1073 -9.24 23.82 -5.80
C GLU A 1073 -9.87 24.38 -4.52
N PRO A 1074 -9.45 24.00 -3.30
CA PRO A 1074 -9.92 24.67 -2.08
C PRO A 1074 -9.71 26.19 -2.07
N ASN A 1075 -8.75 26.69 -2.85
CA ASN A 1075 -8.41 28.10 -2.98
C ASN A 1075 -8.94 28.74 -4.28
N ILE A 1076 -9.89 28.10 -4.97
CA ILE A 1076 -10.32 28.53 -6.31
C ILE A 1076 -10.88 29.94 -6.39
N ALA A 1077 -11.48 30.46 -5.31
CA ALA A 1077 -11.97 31.85 -5.28
C ALA A 1077 -10.86 32.90 -5.49
N ARG A 1078 -9.60 32.54 -5.24
CA ARG A 1078 -8.44 33.41 -5.45
C ARG A 1078 -8.13 33.67 -6.93
N ILE A 1079 -8.72 32.93 -7.87
CA ILE A 1079 -8.53 33.22 -9.30
C ILE A 1079 -8.96 34.66 -9.64
N GLN A 1080 -9.88 35.25 -8.88
CA GLN A 1080 -10.34 36.63 -9.05
C GLN A 1080 -9.26 37.68 -8.77
N ASP A 1081 -8.20 37.30 -8.06
CA ASP A 1081 -7.10 38.20 -7.68
C ASP A 1081 -6.07 38.36 -8.83
N PHE A 1082 -6.17 37.54 -9.88
CA PHE A 1082 -5.20 37.49 -10.97
C PHE A 1082 -5.78 38.00 -12.29
N PRO A 1083 -5.02 38.75 -13.10
CA PRO A 1083 -5.43 39.13 -14.44
C PRO A 1083 -5.34 37.97 -15.45
N TYR A 1084 -4.50 36.95 -15.19
CA TYR A 1084 -4.36 35.76 -16.03
C TYR A 1084 -4.50 34.48 -15.21
N VAL A 1085 -5.33 33.55 -15.69
CA VAL A 1085 -5.54 32.24 -15.06
C VAL A 1085 -5.39 31.15 -16.12
N ILE A 1086 -4.55 30.16 -15.84
CA ILE A 1086 -4.30 29.00 -16.70
C ILE A 1086 -4.90 27.76 -16.04
N LEU A 1087 -5.73 27.02 -16.78
CA LEU A 1087 -6.25 25.72 -16.39
C LEU A 1087 -5.53 24.63 -17.21
N PRO A 1088 -4.54 23.91 -16.63
CA PRO A 1088 -3.88 22.76 -17.24
C PRO A 1088 -4.68 21.47 -17.00
N THR A 1089 -5.37 20.98 -18.03
CA THR A 1089 -6.14 19.71 -17.98
C THR A 1089 -7.04 19.61 -16.73
N VAL A 1090 -7.77 20.68 -16.42
CA VAL A 1090 -8.80 20.67 -15.36
C VAL A 1090 -10.08 20.07 -15.96
N THR A 1091 -10.04 18.75 -16.20
CA THR A 1091 -11.06 18.00 -16.96
C THR A 1091 -12.40 18.00 -16.25
N TYR A 1092 -12.38 17.64 -14.96
CA TYR A 1092 -13.56 17.48 -14.11
C TYR A 1092 -13.68 18.72 -13.23
N ALA A 1093 -14.53 19.65 -13.65
CA ALA A 1093 -14.71 20.90 -12.93
C ALA A 1093 -15.73 20.71 -11.80
N THR A 1094 -15.28 20.90 -10.55
CA THR A 1094 -16.19 20.94 -9.40
C THR A 1094 -17.19 22.10 -9.54
N GLU A 1095 -18.35 22.01 -8.88
CA GLU A 1095 -19.35 23.10 -8.89
C GLU A 1095 -18.74 24.45 -8.48
N ALA A 1096 -17.81 24.45 -7.53
CA ALA A 1096 -17.11 25.65 -7.10
C ALA A 1096 -16.16 26.20 -8.17
N VAL A 1097 -15.41 25.33 -8.86
CA VAL A 1097 -14.58 25.73 -10.02
C VAL A 1097 -15.44 26.35 -11.10
N GLN A 1098 -16.57 25.71 -11.45
CA GLN A 1098 -17.50 26.24 -12.44
C GLN A 1098 -18.06 27.61 -12.03
N ALA A 1099 -18.45 27.77 -10.76
CA ALA A 1099 -19.03 29.00 -10.24
C ALA A 1099 -18.03 30.17 -10.24
N GLU A 1100 -16.77 29.93 -9.86
CA GLU A 1100 -15.75 30.99 -9.84
C GLU A 1100 -15.26 31.34 -11.24
N VAL A 1101 -15.07 30.35 -12.10
CA VAL A 1101 -14.72 30.56 -13.51
C VAL A 1101 -15.81 31.36 -14.24
N ALA A 1102 -17.09 31.13 -13.94
CA ALA A 1102 -18.19 31.90 -14.53
C ALA A 1102 -18.18 33.39 -14.15
N LYS A 1103 -17.64 33.74 -12.99
CA LYS A 1103 -17.52 35.14 -12.50
C LYS A 1103 -16.23 35.82 -12.97
N TYR A 1104 -15.26 35.04 -13.42
CA TYR A 1104 -13.91 35.53 -13.69
C TYR A 1104 -13.88 36.49 -14.89
N ALA A 1105 -13.38 37.70 -14.65
CA ALA A 1105 -13.33 38.78 -15.63
C ALA A 1105 -11.98 38.92 -16.34
N GLY A 1106 -10.94 38.24 -15.84
CA GLY A 1106 -9.60 38.25 -16.44
C GLY A 1106 -9.48 37.33 -17.65
N LYS A 1107 -8.23 37.12 -18.10
CA LYS A 1107 -7.94 36.25 -19.25
C LYS A 1107 -7.82 34.79 -18.78
N LEU A 1108 -8.80 33.96 -19.16
CA LEU A 1108 -8.83 32.53 -18.85
C LEU A 1108 -8.23 31.73 -20.00
N ILE A 1109 -7.20 30.95 -19.72
CA ILE A 1109 -6.45 30.17 -20.71
C ILE A 1109 -6.62 28.69 -20.40
N LEU A 1110 -7.07 27.92 -21.37
CA LEU A 1110 -7.37 26.50 -21.24
C LEU A 1110 -6.33 25.69 -22.02
N VAL A 1111 -5.62 24.81 -21.31
CA VAL A 1111 -4.66 23.86 -21.89
C VAL A 1111 -5.23 22.45 -21.75
N GLY A 1112 -5.05 21.62 -22.79
CA GLY A 1112 -5.55 20.25 -22.79
C GLY A 1112 -7.07 20.16 -22.71
N ASN A 1113 -7.56 19.14 -22.00
CA ASN A 1113 -8.98 18.92 -21.76
C ASN A 1113 -9.39 19.65 -20.48
N SER A 1114 -9.56 20.98 -20.56
CA SER A 1114 -10.00 21.77 -19.41
C SER A 1114 -11.44 22.23 -19.55
N LEU A 1115 -12.19 22.17 -18.44
CA LEU A 1115 -13.60 22.52 -18.31
C LEU A 1115 -14.49 21.75 -19.30
N THR A 1116 -14.26 20.44 -19.42
CA THR A 1116 -14.99 19.59 -20.37
C THR A 1116 -16.09 18.78 -19.71
N ARG A 1117 -15.93 18.41 -18.44
CA ARG A 1117 -16.85 17.55 -17.70
C ARG A 1117 -17.19 18.16 -16.35
N ASP A 1118 -18.37 17.83 -15.86
CA ASP A 1118 -18.79 18.19 -14.51
C ASP A 1118 -18.09 17.31 -13.45
N THR A 1119 -18.51 17.45 -12.20
CA THR A 1119 -17.85 16.81 -11.06
C THR A 1119 -17.85 15.28 -11.14
N TRP A 1120 -18.87 14.67 -11.76
CA TRP A 1120 -19.07 13.20 -11.71
C TRP A 1120 -19.08 12.54 -13.08
N ASP A 1121 -18.51 13.20 -14.09
CA ASP A 1121 -18.51 12.80 -15.50
C ASP A 1121 -19.93 12.53 -16.06
N GLU A 1122 -20.94 13.22 -15.54
CA GLU A 1122 -22.33 13.04 -15.96
C GLU A 1122 -22.73 13.97 -17.10
N GLN A 1123 -22.16 15.18 -17.11
CA GLN A 1123 -22.54 16.23 -18.04
C GLN A 1123 -21.32 16.94 -18.61
N ASP A 1124 -21.47 17.39 -19.85
CA ASP A 1124 -20.48 18.23 -20.49
C ASP A 1124 -20.54 19.64 -19.90
N VAL A 1125 -19.37 20.15 -19.49
CA VAL A 1125 -19.20 21.55 -19.10
C VAL A 1125 -18.83 22.37 -20.32
N THR A 1126 -19.51 23.50 -20.51
CA THR A 1126 -19.17 24.46 -21.56
C THR A 1126 -18.33 25.59 -20.96
N PRO A 1127 -17.08 25.81 -21.43
CA PRO A 1127 -16.28 26.93 -20.94
C PRO A 1127 -16.94 28.29 -21.20
N PRO A 1128 -16.67 29.32 -20.39
CA PRO A 1128 -17.14 30.68 -20.65
C PRO A 1128 -16.72 31.17 -22.04
N SER A 1129 -17.58 31.95 -22.71
CA SER A 1129 -17.37 32.38 -24.10
C SER A 1129 -16.10 33.22 -24.34
N GLY A 1130 -15.50 33.76 -23.28
CA GLY A 1130 -14.24 34.51 -23.32
C GLY A 1130 -12.98 33.68 -23.05
N ALA A 1131 -13.11 32.38 -22.77
CA ALA A 1131 -11.98 31.49 -22.51
C ALA A 1131 -11.18 31.22 -23.79
N ILE A 1132 -9.85 31.17 -23.66
CA ILE A 1132 -8.93 30.97 -24.78
C ILE A 1132 -8.36 29.57 -24.70
N LYS A 1133 -8.74 28.70 -25.64
CA LYS A 1133 -8.17 27.36 -25.75
C LYS A 1133 -6.88 27.39 -26.57
N VAL A 1134 -5.83 26.79 -26.03
CA VAL A 1134 -4.53 26.66 -26.69
C VAL A 1134 -4.11 25.19 -26.80
N GLY A 1135 -3.24 24.89 -27.76
CA GLY A 1135 -2.77 23.53 -28.05
C GLY A 1135 -1.53 23.11 -27.27
N SER A 1136 -0.83 24.04 -26.59
CA SER A 1136 0.38 23.73 -25.82
C SER A 1136 0.63 24.68 -24.64
N ALA A 1137 1.48 24.25 -23.71
CA ALA A 1137 1.96 25.07 -22.60
C ALA A 1137 2.72 26.34 -23.06
N ALA A 1138 3.50 26.24 -24.13
CA ALA A 1138 4.20 27.38 -24.72
C ALA A 1138 3.22 28.42 -25.29
N GLU A 1139 2.15 27.97 -25.94
CA GLU A 1139 1.08 28.86 -26.40
C GLU A 1139 0.33 29.52 -25.24
N ALA A 1140 0.16 28.82 -24.11
CA ALA A 1140 -0.42 29.40 -22.90
C ALA A 1140 0.45 30.53 -22.34
N ALA A 1141 1.76 30.30 -22.19
CA ALA A 1141 2.71 31.34 -21.77
C ALA A 1141 2.70 32.55 -22.72
N ALA A 1142 2.60 32.32 -24.03
CA ALA A 1142 2.51 33.38 -25.04
C ALA A 1142 1.22 34.22 -24.95
N GLN A 1143 0.18 33.76 -24.24
CA GLN A 1143 -1.02 34.57 -23.98
C GLN A 1143 -0.79 35.65 -22.93
N ILE A 1144 0.29 35.57 -22.15
CA ILE A 1144 0.65 36.57 -21.13
C ILE A 1144 1.42 37.69 -21.83
N THR A 1145 0.73 38.81 -22.08
CA THR A 1145 1.26 39.90 -22.90
C THR A 1145 1.83 41.07 -22.09
N THR A 1146 1.54 41.11 -20.79
CA THR A 1146 1.98 42.14 -19.86
C THR A 1146 2.50 41.47 -18.61
N THR A 1147 3.72 41.80 -18.21
CA THR A 1147 4.30 41.41 -16.93
C THR A 1147 4.86 42.65 -16.25
N PRO A 1148 4.84 42.72 -14.91
CA PRO A 1148 5.36 43.88 -14.17
C PRO A 1148 6.87 44.07 -14.34
N LEU A 1149 7.58 43.01 -14.70
CA LEU A 1149 9.03 43.04 -14.94
C LEU A 1149 9.43 42.15 -16.13
N THR A 1150 10.58 42.47 -16.71
CA THR A 1150 11.28 41.68 -17.74
C THR A 1150 12.70 41.41 -17.27
N ILE A 1151 13.15 40.16 -17.39
CA ILE A 1151 14.50 39.74 -17.00
C ILE A 1151 15.27 39.31 -18.23
N GLU A 1152 16.41 39.95 -18.47
CA GLU A 1152 17.37 39.58 -19.50
C GLU A 1152 18.51 38.76 -18.88
N ASN A 1153 18.96 37.74 -19.62
CA ASN A 1153 19.96 36.77 -19.17
C ASN A 1153 19.53 36.01 -17.91
N GLY A 1154 18.24 35.72 -17.75
CA GLY A 1154 17.71 34.94 -16.62
C GLY A 1154 17.65 33.42 -16.86
N ASP A 1155 18.17 32.93 -17.99
CA ASP A 1155 18.03 31.53 -18.39
C ASP A 1155 18.53 30.55 -17.32
N GLY A 1156 17.62 29.67 -16.89
CA GLY A 1156 17.86 28.64 -15.88
C GLY A 1156 17.75 29.13 -14.42
N LEU A 1157 17.43 30.40 -14.18
CA LEU A 1157 17.13 30.91 -12.83
C LEU A 1157 15.67 30.67 -12.46
N MET A 1158 15.41 30.53 -11.15
CA MET A 1158 14.06 30.44 -10.60
C MET A 1158 13.72 31.77 -9.96
N ILE A 1159 12.65 32.42 -10.42
CA ILE A 1159 12.32 33.79 -10.07
C ILE A 1159 10.92 33.86 -9.49
N GLU A 1160 10.85 34.36 -8.26
CA GLU A 1160 9.61 34.61 -7.55
C GLU A 1160 9.37 36.11 -7.38
N LEU A 1161 8.09 36.49 -7.36
CA LEU A 1161 7.66 37.86 -7.12
C LEU A 1161 6.77 37.91 -5.89
N PHE A 1162 7.15 38.72 -4.92
CA PHE A 1162 6.43 38.93 -3.68
C PHE A 1162 6.17 40.41 -3.41
N ARG A 1163 5.21 40.68 -2.52
CA ARG A 1163 4.89 42.02 -2.05
C ARG A 1163 4.84 42.05 -0.53
N LYS A 1164 5.51 43.04 0.06
CA LYS A 1164 5.55 43.27 1.51
C LYS A 1164 5.23 44.73 1.79
N GLY A 1165 3.98 45.02 2.16
CA GLY A 1165 3.49 46.40 2.26
C GLY A 1165 3.61 47.15 0.91
N GLU A 1166 4.37 48.24 0.91
CA GLU A 1166 4.66 49.02 -0.31
C GLU A 1166 5.85 48.45 -1.11
N GLN A 1167 6.61 47.51 -0.55
CA GLN A 1167 7.80 46.93 -1.19
C GLN A 1167 7.43 45.81 -2.16
N MET A 1168 8.07 45.80 -3.32
CA MET A 1168 8.11 44.66 -4.23
C MET A 1168 9.42 43.89 -4.03
N GLN A 1169 9.35 42.57 -3.95
CA GLN A 1169 10.49 41.69 -3.74
C GLN A 1169 10.64 40.73 -4.91
N ILE A 1170 11.82 40.71 -5.53
CA ILE A 1170 12.21 39.71 -6.52
C ILE A 1170 13.17 38.75 -5.80
N ARG A 1171 12.78 37.48 -5.71
CA ARG A 1171 13.56 36.43 -5.07
C ARG A 1171 14.09 35.51 -6.16
N VAL A 1172 15.41 35.35 -6.23
CA VAL A 1172 16.06 34.62 -7.33
C VAL A 1172 16.94 33.51 -6.79
N PHE A 1173 16.62 32.26 -7.11
CA PHE A 1173 17.45 31.10 -6.83
C PHE A 1173 18.25 30.70 -8.07
N ASN A 1174 19.52 30.37 -7.87
CA ASN A 1174 20.45 29.96 -8.93
C ASN A 1174 20.85 28.49 -8.77
N PRO A 1175 20.32 27.58 -9.61
CA PRO A 1175 20.62 26.15 -9.52
C PRO A 1175 21.99 25.77 -10.12
N LYS A 1176 22.78 26.72 -10.64
CA LYS A 1176 24.08 26.45 -11.28
C LYS A 1176 25.20 26.41 -10.25
N LEU A 1177 25.35 25.27 -9.61
CA LEU A 1177 26.37 25.00 -8.59
C LEU A 1177 27.64 24.40 -9.23
N ASN A 1178 28.81 24.78 -8.73
CA ASN A 1178 30.08 24.17 -9.12
C ASN A 1178 30.36 22.87 -8.33
N ALA A 1179 31.52 22.24 -8.54
CA ALA A 1179 31.90 20.98 -7.88
C ALA A 1179 32.04 21.13 -6.35
N GLU A 1180 32.20 22.35 -5.86
CA GLU A 1180 32.25 22.72 -4.45
C GLU A 1180 30.90 23.21 -3.89
N PHE A 1181 29.81 23.10 -4.66
CA PHE A 1181 28.46 23.57 -4.29
C PHE A 1181 28.33 25.08 -4.10
N GLU A 1182 29.26 25.85 -4.65
CA GLU A 1182 29.16 27.30 -4.71
C GLU A 1182 28.48 27.72 -6.02
N PRO A 1183 27.63 28.76 -5.99
CA PRO A 1183 26.94 29.25 -7.17
C PRO A 1183 27.95 29.85 -8.16
N THR A 1184 27.76 29.61 -9.45
CA THR A 1184 28.42 30.42 -10.48
C THR A 1184 27.63 31.73 -10.62
N PRO A 1185 28.19 32.90 -10.24
CA PRO A 1185 27.41 34.13 -10.21
C PRO A 1185 26.93 34.52 -11.61
N GLN A 1186 25.66 34.91 -11.72
CA GLN A 1186 25.02 35.25 -12.99
C GLN A 1186 24.58 36.71 -12.99
N GLN A 1187 25.08 37.50 -13.94
CA GLN A 1187 24.66 38.89 -14.11
C GLN A 1187 23.35 38.95 -14.90
N ILE A 1188 22.29 39.44 -14.25
CA ILE A 1188 20.99 39.67 -14.87
C ILE A 1188 20.73 41.16 -15.06
N THR A 1189 19.85 41.48 -16.01
CA THR A 1189 19.28 42.83 -16.10
C THR A 1189 17.78 42.77 -15.92
N VAL A 1190 17.28 43.49 -14.92
CA VAL A 1190 15.86 43.59 -14.61
C VAL A 1190 15.34 44.91 -15.17
N THR A 1191 14.24 44.86 -15.90
CA THR A 1191 13.46 46.02 -16.34
C THR A 1191 12.10 45.96 -15.67
N LEU A 1192 11.84 46.87 -14.73
CA LEU A 1192 10.54 47.06 -14.10
C LEU A 1192 9.72 48.08 -14.87
N HIS A 1193 8.51 47.73 -15.29
CA HIS A 1193 7.61 48.64 -15.99
C HIS A 1193 6.83 49.46 -14.96
N TRP A 1194 7.30 50.69 -14.67
CA TRP A 1194 6.81 51.51 -13.56
C TRP A 1194 6.58 52.97 -13.98
N ALA A 1195 5.35 53.45 -13.79
CA ALA A 1195 4.94 54.80 -14.17
C ALA A 1195 5.06 55.84 -13.04
N GLY A 1196 5.60 55.47 -11.87
CA GLY A 1196 5.76 56.34 -10.70
C GLY A 1196 7.18 56.92 -10.54
N GLU A 1197 7.49 57.40 -9.33
CA GLU A 1197 8.83 57.89 -8.98
C GLU A 1197 9.88 56.76 -9.04
N THR A 1198 11.16 57.10 -9.24
CA THR A 1198 12.24 56.11 -9.26
C THR A 1198 12.36 55.49 -7.86
N PRO A 1199 12.09 54.17 -7.70
CA PRO A 1199 12.10 53.48 -6.44
C PRO A 1199 13.54 53.26 -5.97
N THR A 1200 13.69 52.99 -4.69
CA THR A 1200 14.99 52.57 -4.14
C THR A 1200 15.14 51.08 -4.33
N VAL A 1201 16.25 50.62 -4.91
CA VAL A 1201 16.53 49.20 -5.09
C VAL A 1201 17.66 48.76 -4.16
N LYS A 1202 17.42 47.71 -3.40
CA LYS A 1202 18.39 47.06 -2.50
C LYS A 1202 18.49 45.58 -2.87
N ALA A 1203 19.66 44.98 -2.68
CA ALA A 1203 19.86 43.55 -2.88
C ALA A 1203 20.63 42.94 -1.72
N LEU A 1204 20.13 41.80 -1.25
CA LEU A 1204 20.66 41.02 -0.14
C LEU A 1204 20.93 39.59 -0.64
N ASP A 1205 22.19 39.17 -0.58
CA ASP A 1205 22.59 37.81 -0.92
C ASP A 1205 22.53 36.90 0.31
N PHE A 1206 22.03 35.69 0.10
CA PHE A 1206 22.00 34.65 1.13
C PHE A 1206 23.41 34.26 1.55
N MET A 1207 23.70 34.41 2.85
CA MET A 1207 25.03 34.17 3.44
C MET A 1207 26.15 35.02 2.80
N GLY A 1208 25.82 36.10 2.10
CA GLY A 1208 26.75 37.03 1.45
C GLY A 1208 26.75 38.43 2.09
N ALA A 1209 27.65 39.31 1.62
CA ALA A 1209 27.60 40.74 1.97
C ALA A 1209 26.47 41.45 1.19
N GLU A 1210 25.95 42.58 1.70
CA GLU A 1210 25.01 43.43 0.94
C GLU A 1210 25.58 43.73 -0.46
N ALA A 1211 24.78 43.51 -1.51
CA ALA A 1211 25.26 43.60 -2.88
C ALA A 1211 25.67 45.04 -3.22
N THR A 1212 26.97 45.28 -3.40
CA THR A 1212 27.57 46.62 -3.52
C THR A 1212 27.44 47.31 -4.89
N ALA A 1213 26.68 46.79 -5.86
CA ALA A 1213 26.72 47.32 -7.22
C ALA A 1213 25.41 47.27 -8.04
N LEU A 1214 24.31 47.84 -7.54
CA LEU A 1214 23.11 48.10 -8.36
C LEU A 1214 23.27 49.42 -9.14
N LYS A 1215 23.43 49.36 -10.46
CA LYS A 1215 23.31 50.54 -11.33
C LYS A 1215 21.85 50.69 -11.76
N VAL A 1216 21.12 51.59 -11.10
CA VAL A 1216 19.73 51.93 -11.46
C VAL A 1216 19.75 53.07 -12.48
N THR A 1217 19.09 52.83 -13.61
CA THR A 1217 18.86 53.84 -14.65
C THR A 1217 17.37 53.93 -14.95
N ALA A 1218 16.78 55.12 -14.89
CA ALA A 1218 15.42 55.38 -15.35
C ALA A 1218 15.41 55.67 -16.86
N GLN A 1219 14.53 55.00 -17.62
CA GLN A 1219 14.40 55.23 -19.06
C GLN A 1219 12.94 54.97 -19.50
N ASP A 1220 12.29 55.98 -20.10
CA ASP A 1220 11.01 55.86 -20.82
C ASP A 1220 9.87 55.11 -20.09
N GLY A 1221 9.62 55.42 -18.81
CA GLY A 1221 8.54 54.79 -18.03
C GLY A 1221 8.85 53.36 -17.55
N ALA A 1222 10.12 52.97 -17.60
CA ALA A 1222 10.63 51.74 -17.03
C ALA A 1222 11.95 52.01 -16.26
N ILE A 1223 12.29 51.07 -15.39
CA ILE A 1223 13.45 51.19 -14.49
C ILE A 1223 14.31 49.96 -14.69
N ARG A 1224 15.55 50.20 -15.08
CA ARG A 1224 16.49 49.16 -15.44
C ARG A 1224 17.64 49.12 -14.44
N PHE A 1225 17.93 47.94 -13.91
CA PHE A 1225 19.09 47.71 -13.06
C PHE A 1225 19.73 46.35 -13.32
N SER A 1226 21.04 46.26 -13.07
CA SER A 1226 21.79 45.01 -13.15
C SER A 1226 22.11 44.48 -11.77
N ALA A 1227 21.97 43.18 -11.57
CA ALA A 1227 22.26 42.49 -10.32
C ALA A 1227 23.10 41.24 -10.60
N GLU A 1228 24.09 40.98 -9.74
CA GLU A 1228 24.80 39.70 -9.70
C GLU A 1228 24.02 38.74 -8.82
N ILE A 1229 23.63 37.59 -9.36
CA ILE A 1229 22.86 36.59 -8.63
C ILE A 1229 23.81 35.52 -8.11
N GLY A 1230 23.89 35.41 -6.77
CA GLY A 1230 24.61 34.37 -6.05
C GLY A 1230 23.84 33.05 -6.02
N LEU A 1231 23.77 32.42 -4.85
CA LEU A 1231 23.00 31.18 -4.64
C LEU A 1231 21.51 31.48 -4.51
N PHE A 1232 21.20 32.46 -3.65
CA PHE A 1232 19.90 33.07 -3.51
C PHE A 1232 20.08 34.57 -3.27
N THR A 1233 19.36 35.39 -4.03
CA THR A 1233 19.40 36.85 -3.93
C THR A 1233 17.99 37.39 -3.76
N LEU A 1234 17.79 38.21 -2.71
CA LEU A 1234 16.58 39.00 -2.49
C LEU A 1234 16.81 40.43 -2.99
N ILE A 1235 16.06 40.85 -4.00
CA ILE A 1235 16.05 42.22 -4.50
C ILE A 1235 14.78 42.90 -4.01
N THR A 1236 14.92 43.96 -3.23
CA THR A 1236 13.80 44.77 -2.71
C THR A 1236 13.72 46.09 -3.44
N ILE A 1237 12.51 46.44 -3.88
CA ILE A 1237 12.17 47.68 -4.58
C ILE A 1237 11.17 48.43 -3.69
N GLU A 1238 11.58 49.59 -3.16
CA GLU A 1238 10.81 50.48 -2.27
C GLU A 1238 10.15 51.64 -3.02
#